data_AF-A0A9D5BWZ3-F1
#
_entry.id   AF-A0A9D5BWZ3-F1
#
_cell.length_a   1.000
_cell.length_b   1.000
_cell.length_c   1.000
_cell.angle_alpha   90.00
_cell.angle_beta   90.00
_cell.angle_gamma   90.00
#
_symmetry.space_group_name_H-M   'P 1'
#
loop_
_entity.id
_entity.type
_entity.pdbx_description
1 polymer ?
#
loop_
_entity_poly.entity_id
_entity_poly.type
_entity_poly.pdbx_seq_one_letter_code
_entity_poly.pdbx_strand_id
1 'polypeptide(L)'
;MATSNLRLGSVLSPLKVPSSFTTRFIPPNVLPTPILRKTDRIVKACSYPSTFVADPEGLKITSIPTTPVEGQKTGTSGLRKKVKVFKEGNYLANWIQALFNSLPPEDYKNGVLVLGGDGRYFNREAAQIIMKIAAGNGVRKILVGRDGLMSTPAVSAVIRKQKANGGFIMSASHNPGGPEYDWGIKFNYSSGQPAPESITDKIYGNTLSVSEIKLADIPDIDLSCLGITMYGSFTVEVVDPVSDYLELMENVFDFQLIKNLVSRPDFRFIFDAMHAVTGAYANPIFVDTLGASPDCISNGIPLEDFGHGHPDPNLTYAKDLVEKMFAENAPDLGAASDGDGDRNMILGRGFFITPSDSVAIIAANAQAAIPYFQNGPKGLARSMPTSGALDLVADKLKLPFFEVPTGWKFFGNLMDAGKLSICGEESFGTGSDHVREKDGIWAVLAWLSIIAYRNKDKKIGEKLISVEDVTREHWATYGRNFFSRYDYEECKSQGANQMMEHLRDLISKTKPGQRYGNYTLQFADDFSYTDPVDGSVASKQGLRFVFTDGSRIIFRLSGTGSAGATIRIYIEQFEPDVSKHDMDAQIALKPLIESALSISKLKEFTGREKPTVRQGMVTSGILSATLQDALGRREGWSSKKFTNGQFIVACPSPEETIELERVGVIHLPNFSISCKPWTPDLDATGTADGECRWVEIKGMPLFCWHRDMEARLLKSVGDLIRIDEWGTTFANVVRVALRIRHGEKLPTIININTSTKDNPGSLGTTTMSRLNRCLNSGERAVGRGSSTNSQPGNSEAACNMGRQG
;
A
#
# COMPACT_ATOMS: atom_id res chain seq x y z
N MET A 1 56.83 22.87 26.46
CA MET A 1 56.47 23.88 27.48
C MET A 1 55.20 23.33 28.15
N ALA A 2 55.28 22.77 29.35
CA ALA A 2 55.12 23.45 30.66
C ALA A 2 53.63 23.64 31.01
N THR A 3 53.08 23.25 32.19
CA THR A 3 53.71 22.67 33.41
C THR A 3 52.66 22.04 34.36
N SER A 4 53.02 20.94 35.07
CA SER A 4 52.58 20.47 36.43
C SER A 4 51.08 20.46 36.86
N ASN A 5 50.53 19.56 37.70
CA ASN A 5 50.97 18.67 38.80
C ASN A 5 50.17 17.32 38.76
N LEU A 6 50.63 16.12 39.19
CA LEU A 6 51.02 15.61 40.55
C LEU A 6 49.85 15.66 41.59
N ARG A 7 49.48 14.62 42.37
CA ARG A 7 50.02 13.26 42.69
C ARG A 7 48.86 12.23 42.64
N LEU A 8 48.98 10.90 42.41
CA LEU A 8 49.85 9.83 42.93
C LEU A 8 49.53 9.37 44.38
N GLY A 9 49.09 8.11 44.53
CA GLY A 9 48.92 7.40 45.81
C GLY A 9 48.70 5.90 45.58
N SER A 10 49.48 5.04 46.25
CA SER A 10 49.52 3.59 46.01
C SER A 10 49.84 2.79 47.27
N VAL A 11 49.20 1.62 47.44
CA VAL A 11 49.56 0.59 48.43
C VAL A 11 49.34 -0.79 47.79
N LEU A 12 50.17 -1.77 48.14
CA LEU A 12 50.21 -3.11 47.52
C LEU A 12 50.11 -4.23 48.56
N SER A 13 49.36 -5.28 48.20
CA SER A 13 49.60 -6.68 48.61
C SER A 13 49.42 -7.08 50.10
N PRO A 14 49.41 -8.38 50.44
CA PRO A 14 48.88 -9.54 49.71
C PRO A 14 47.94 -10.42 50.58
N LEU A 15 47.22 -11.38 49.98
CA LEU A 15 46.67 -12.53 50.69
C LEU A 15 46.92 -13.85 49.94
N LYS A 16 46.94 -14.96 50.68
CA LYS A 16 47.64 -16.21 50.29
C LYS A 16 46.74 -17.26 49.64
N VAL A 17 47.34 -18.02 48.73
CA VAL A 17 46.84 -19.30 48.21
C VAL A 17 47.23 -20.45 49.15
N PRO A 18 46.33 -21.41 49.41
CA PRO A 18 46.68 -22.82 49.61
C PRO A 18 46.31 -23.65 48.36
N SER A 19 47.07 -24.71 48.08
CA SER A 19 46.99 -25.51 46.85
C SER A 19 46.47 -26.94 47.09
N SER A 20 46.44 -27.76 46.03
CA SER A 20 45.84 -29.12 45.91
C SER A 20 44.29 -29.11 45.72
N PHE A 21 43.66 -30.04 44.98
CA PHE A 21 44.11 -31.35 44.45
C PHE A 21 43.81 -31.58 42.94
N THR A 22 44.66 -32.40 42.31
CA THR A 22 44.50 -33.21 41.08
C THR A 22 43.36 -32.96 40.06
N THR A 23 43.77 -32.57 38.85
CA THR A 23 43.41 -33.15 37.53
C THR A 23 42.22 -34.12 37.40
N ARG A 24 41.25 -33.74 36.55
CA ARG A 24 40.70 -34.57 35.45
C ARG A 24 40.07 -33.69 34.37
N PHE A 25 40.41 -33.93 33.10
CA PHE A 25 39.71 -33.33 31.94
C PHE A 25 38.41 -34.10 31.68
N ILE A 26 37.30 -33.38 31.49
CA ILE A 26 36.04 -33.88 30.95
C ILE A 26 35.51 -32.80 29.99
N PRO A 27 35.21 -33.09 28.72
CA PRO A 27 34.68 -32.11 27.79
C PRO A 27 33.20 -31.78 28.10
N PRO A 28 32.72 -30.56 27.78
CA PRO A 28 31.32 -30.20 27.93
C PRO A 28 30.43 -31.00 26.96
N ASN A 29 29.22 -31.35 27.41
CA ASN A 29 28.31 -32.22 26.68
C ASN A 29 27.81 -31.62 25.35
N VAL A 30 27.63 -32.50 24.36
CA VAL A 30 26.87 -32.21 23.14
C VAL A 30 25.39 -32.02 23.50
N LEU A 31 24.85 -30.83 23.25
CA LEU A 31 23.41 -30.63 23.17
C LEU A 31 22.90 -31.11 21.79
N PRO A 32 21.73 -31.78 21.72
CA PRO A 32 21.27 -32.41 20.50
C PRO A 32 20.93 -31.38 19.41
N THR A 33 21.42 -31.63 18.20
CA THR A 33 21.10 -30.84 17.01
C THR A 33 19.59 -30.87 16.74
N PRO A 34 18.92 -29.74 16.49
CA PRO A 34 17.53 -29.76 16.06
C PRO A 34 17.41 -30.50 14.73
N ILE A 35 16.53 -31.50 14.66
CA ILE A 35 16.29 -32.26 13.44
C ILE A 35 15.56 -31.35 12.45
N LEU A 36 16.31 -30.80 11.48
CA LEU A 36 15.76 -30.13 10.30
C LEU A 36 14.87 -31.13 9.55
N ARG A 37 13.55 -31.03 9.77
CA ARG A 37 12.56 -31.66 8.90
C ARG A 37 12.64 -30.97 7.54
N LYS A 38 13.36 -31.60 6.61
CA LYS A 38 13.12 -31.37 5.19
C LYS A 38 11.67 -31.72 4.90
N THR A 39 10.81 -30.71 4.79
CA THR A 39 9.57 -30.84 4.05
C THR A 39 9.96 -30.79 2.59
N ASP A 40 9.95 -31.94 1.91
CA ASP A 40 10.15 -32.00 0.47
C ASP A 40 8.92 -31.36 -0.23
N ARG A 41 8.89 -30.02 -0.29
CA ARG A 41 7.96 -29.28 -1.15
C ARG A 41 8.32 -29.67 -2.58
N ILE A 42 7.51 -30.52 -3.20
CA ILE A 42 7.65 -30.89 -4.62
C ILE A 42 7.28 -29.67 -5.47
N VAL A 43 8.24 -28.76 -5.62
CA VAL A 43 8.28 -27.86 -6.78
C VAL A 43 8.30 -28.78 -8.00
N LYS A 44 7.31 -28.66 -8.89
CA LYS A 44 7.36 -29.33 -10.18
C LYS A 44 8.59 -28.82 -10.92
N ALA A 45 9.63 -29.63 -10.97
CA ALA A 45 10.85 -29.29 -11.69
C ALA A 45 10.52 -29.19 -13.19
N CYS A 46 10.37 -27.96 -13.68
CA CYS A 46 10.82 -27.67 -15.03
C CYS A 46 12.29 -28.11 -15.09
N SER A 47 12.61 -29.02 -16.01
CA SER A 47 13.97 -29.54 -16.17
C SER A 47 14.88 -28.40 -16.59
N TYR A 48 15.61 -27.82 -15.64
CA TYR A 48 16.43 -26.61 -15.82
C TYR A 48 17.30 -26.70 -17.08
N PRO A 49 16.99 -25.92 -18.14
CA PRO A 49 17.82 -25.88 -19.33
C PRO A 49 19.01 -24.99 -19.01
N SER A 50 20.14 -25.58 -18.62
CA SER A 50 21.41 -24.85 -18.55
C SER A 50 21.91 -24.59 -19.98
N THR A 51 21.43 -23.51 -20.59
CA THR A 51 21.84 -23.06 -21.93
C THR A 51 23.27 -22.51 -21.90
N PHE A 52 24.24 -23.41 -21.95
CA PHE A 52 25.65 -23.09 -22.11
C PHE A 52 25.94 -22.54 -23.51
N VAL A 53 25.94 -21.21 -23.65
CA VAL A 53 26.57 -20.52 -24.80
C VAL A 53 28.06 -20.38 -24.49
N ALA A 54 28.80 -21.46 -24.73
CA ALA A 54 30.24 -21.51 -24.52
C ALA A 54 30.99 -20.81 -25.65
N ASP A 55 31.00 -19.48 -25.63
CA ASP A 55 31.95 -18.68 -26.41
C ASP A 55 33.33 -18.70 -25.72
N PRO A 56 34.39 -19.18 -26.38
CA PRO A 56 35.74 -19.15 -25.84
C PRO A 56 36.43 -17.77 -25.97
N GLU A 57 35.87 -16.84 -26.74
CA GLU A 57 36.36 -15.46 -26.78
C GLU A 57 35.79 -14.63 -25.61
N GLY A 58 36.55 -13.62 -25.19
CA GLY A 58 36.14 -12.77 -24.07
C GLY A 58 34.91 -11.92 -24.43
N LEU A 59 34.02 -11.72 -23.45
CA LEU A 59 32.78 -10.93 -23.60
C LEU A 59 33.04 -9.64 -24.41
N LYS A 60 32.49 -9.58 -25.62
CA LYS A 60 32.68 -8.46 -26.54
C LYS A 60 31.96 -7.22 -26.00
N ILE A 61 32.71 -6.13 -25.79
CA ILE A 61 32.20 -4.86 -25.25
C ILE A 61 32.39 -3.77 -26.31
N THR A 62 31.33 -3.01 -26.56
CA THR A 62 31.34 -1.84 -27.45
C THR A 62 31.21 -0.57 -26.61
N SER A 63 32.14 0.37 -26.75
CA SER A 63 31.95 1.75 -26.29
C SER A 63 31.11 2.51 -27.33
N ILE A 64 29.88 2.84 -26.96
CA ILE A 64 28.94 3.61 -27.79
C ILE A 64 29.06 5.09 -27.39
N PRO A 65 29.45 6.01 -28.30
CA PRO A 65 29.46 7.44 -28.01
C PRO A 65 28.07 7.96 -27.62
N THR A 66 28.02 8.86 -26.64
CA THR A 66 26.79 9.49 -26.17
C THR A 66 27.04 10.95 -25.77
N THR A 67 25.97 11.69 -25.46
CA THR A 67 26.03 13.05 -24.92
C THR A 67 25.23 13.12 -23.61
N PRO A 68 25.58 14.02 -22.67
CA PRO A 68 24.76 14.33 -21.50
C PRO A 68 23.31 14.69 -21.89
N VAL A 69 22.35 14.35 -21.02
CA VAL A 69 20.94 14.73 -21.18
C VAL A 69 20.42 15.33 -19.87
N GLU A 70 19.66 16.42 -19.96
CA GLU A 70 19.24 17.18 -18.80
C GLU A 70 18.26 16.45 -17.87
N GLY A 71 18.18 16.93 -16.63
CA GLY A 71 17.14 16.54 -15.68
C GLY A 71 17.29 15.13 -15.08
N GLN A 72 18.43 14.46 -15.26
CA GLN A 72 18.72 13.11 -14.75
C GLN A 72 19.05 13.04 -13.24
N LYS A 73 18.77 14.10 -12.45
CA LYS A 73 18.99 14.07 -10.99
C LYS A 73 18.00 13.12 -10.30
N THR A 74 18.56 12.15 -9.58
CA THR A 74 17.86 11.21 -8.70
C THR A 74 17.12 11.94 -7.57
N GLY A 75 15.89 11.53 -7.27
CA GLY A 75 15.13 12.02 -6.11
C GLY A 75 15.44 11.22 -4.83
N THR A 76 14.60 11.38 -3.80
CA THR A 76 14.73 10.62 -2.53
C THR A 76 14.54 9.11 -2.67
N SER A 77 14.03 8.65 -3.81
CA SER A 77 13.57 7.26 -4.02
C SER A 77 13.65 6.88 -5.51
N GLY A 78 14.85 7.05 -6.08
CA GLY A 78 15.17 6.78 -7.49
C GLY A 78 15.03 8.00 -8.43
N LEU A 79 15.48 7.84 -9.67
CA LEU A 79 15.14 8.76 -10.78
C LEU A 79 13.76 8.35 -11.31
N ARG A 80 12.85 9.32 -11.49
CA ARG A 80 11.48 9.10 -12.01
C ARG A 80 11.15 10.12 -13.10
N LYS A 81 10.53 9.66 -14.19
CA LYS A 81 10.07 10.43 -15.36
C LYS A 81 8.93 9.67 -16.05
N LYS A 82 8.24 10.31 -17.00
CA LYS A 82 7.34 9.60 -17.92
C LYS A 82 8.11 8.55 -18.74
N VAL A 83 7.49 7.40 -18.99
CA VAL A 83 8.03 6.28 -19.80
C VAL A 83 8.69 6.78 -21.09
N LYS A 84 8.03 7.69 -21.80
CA LYS A 84 8.51 8.28 -23.07
C LYS A 84 9.92 8.87 -22.97
N VAL A 85 10.27 9.50 -21.84
CA VAL A 85 11.60 10.09 -21.62
C VAL A 85 12.67 9.00 -21.48
N PHE A 86 12.37 7.89 -20.81
CA PHE A 86 13.33 6.78 -20.68
C PHE A 86 13.51 5.98 -21.98
N LYS A 87 12.50 5.98 -22.85
CA LYS A 87 12.55 5.40 -24.21
C LYS A 87 13.15 6.35 -25.26
N GLU A 88 13.53 7.57 -24.89
CA GLU A 88 14.12 8.57 -25.80
C GLU A 88 15.63 8.44 -25.88
N GLY A 89 16.12 7.93 -27.03
CA GLY A 89 17.55 7.79 -27.33
C GLY A 89 18.30 7.01 -26.23
N ASN A 90 19.36 7.62 -25.71
CA ASN A 90 20.22 7.01 -24.71
C ASN A 90 19.82 7.32 -23.24
N TYR A 91 18.63 7.89 -22.96
CA TYR A 91 18.31 8.44 -21.63
C TYR A 91 18.54 7.44 -20.48
N LEU A 92 17.96 6.25 -20.55
CA LEU A 92 18.16 5.20 -19.55
C LEU A 92 19.64 4.75 -19.48
N ALA A 93 20.26 4.51 -20.64
CA ALA A 93 21.62 4.01 -20.74
C ALA A 93 22.67 4.98 -20.15
N ASN A 94 22.51 6.28 -20.40
CA ASN A 94 23.31 7.36 -19.81
C ASN A 94 23.29 7.32 -18.28
N TRP A 95 22.11 7.15 -17.66
CA TRP A 95 22.00 7.11 -16.20
C TRP A 95 22.64 5.86 -15.60
N ILE A 96 22.45 4.69 -16.23
CA ILE A 96 23.08 3.43 -15.79
C ILE A 96 24.61 3.52 -15.90
N GLN A 97 25.14 4.08 -16.99
CA GLN A 97 26.57 4.29 -17.13
C GLN A 97 27.11 5.35 -16.15
N ALA A 98 26.36 6.44 -15.93
CA ALA A 98 26.73 7.46 -14.94
C ALA A 98 26.75 6.91 -13.50
N LEU A 99 25.90 5.92 -13.18
CA LEU A 99 26.02 5.14 -11.95
C LEU A 99 27.33 4.37 -11.91
N PHE A 100 27.68 3.55 -12.91
CA PHE A 100 28.95 2.80 -12.90
C PHE A 100 30.19 3.71 -12.86
N ASN A 101 30.13 4.92 -13.45
CA ASN A 101 31.17 5.95 -13.35
C ASN A 101 31.23 6.62 -11.95
N SER A 102 30.23 6.40 -11.09
CA SER A 102 30.14 6.96 -9.72
C SER A 102 30.50 5.96 -8.62
N LEU A 103 30.47 4.66 -8.94
CA LEU A 103 30.81 3.58 -8.02
C LEU A 103 32.34 3.32 -8.04
N PRO A 104 32.96 3.08 -6.87
CA PRO A 104 34.25 2.40 -6.79
C PRO A 104 34.20 1.06 -7.55
N PRO A 105 35.23 0.66 -8.31
CA PRO A 105 35.23 -0.61 -9.04
C PRO A 105 34.95 -1.84 -8.16
N GLU A 106 35.39 -1.83 -6.91
CA GLU A 106 35.13 -2.88 -5.90
C GLU A 106 33.64 -3.06 -5.55
N ASP A 107 32.80 -2.04 -5.77
CA ASP A 107 31.35 -2.08 -5.51
C ASP A 107 30.54 -2.71 -6.66
N TYR A 108 31.18 -3.18 -7.74
CA TYR A 108 30.46 -3.88 -8.82
C TYR A 108 31.33 -4.81 -9.70
N LYS A 109 32.60 -4.49 -9.93
CA LYS A 109 33.46 -5.20 -10.89
C LYS A 109 33.87 -6.57 -10.34
N ASN A 110 33.70 -7.60 -11.16
CA ASN A 110 33.71 -9.00 -10.76
C ASN A 110 32.67 -9.37 -9.66
N GLY A 111 31.75 -8.46 -9.34
CA GLY A 111 30.78 -8.58 -8.26
C GLY A 111 29.48 -9.28 -8.66
N VAL A 112 28.52 -9.28 -7.73
CA VAL A 112 27.15 -9.75 -7.92
C VAL A 112 26.20 -8.57 -7.71
N LEU A 113 25.26 -8.35 -8.63
CA LEU A 113 24.16 -7.40 -8.45
C LEU A 113 22.81 -8.12 -8.49
N VAL A 114 21.80 -7.54 -7.85
CA VAL A 114 20.40 -7.97 -7.96
C VAL A 114 19.65 -7.06 -8.94
N LEU A 115 18.69 -7.59 -9.68
CA LEU A 115 17.82 -6.85 -10.60
C LEU A 115 16.37 -7.29 -10.40
N GLY A 116 15.48 -6.31 -10.25
CA GLY A 116 14.05 -6.54 -10.21
C GLY A 116 13.26 -5.27 -10.46
N GLY A 117 11.95 -5.37 -10.34
CA GLY A 117 11.03 -4.29 -10.56
C GLY A 117 9.59 -4.66 -10.27
N ASP A 118 8.70 -3.68 -10.37
CA ASP A 118 7.30 -3.81 -9.98
C ASP A 118 6.36 -4.39 -11.04
N GLY A 119 6.90 -4.80 -12.19
CA GLY A 119 6.13 -5.28 -13.33
C GLY A 119 5.53 -4.20 -14.23
N ARG A 120 5.69 -2.90 -13.96
CA ARG A 120 5.18 -1.84 -14.85
C ARG A 120 5.75 -1.90 -16.27
N TYR A 121 5.00 -1.34 -17.21
CA TYR A 121 5.38 -1.16 -18.61
C TYR A 121 6.82 -0.63 -18.74
N PHE A 122 7.56 -1.13 -19.73
CA PHE A 122 8.98 -0.88 -19.98
C PHE A 122 9.98 -1.60 -19.03
N ASN A 123 9.55 -2.26 -17.94
CA ASN A 123 10.49 -3.02 -17.08
C ASN A 123 11.20 -4.16 -17.82
N ARG A 124 10.53 -4.86 -18.74
CA ARG A 124 11.12 -6.00 -19.47
C ARG A 124 12.22 -5.55 -20.43
N GLU A 125 12.02 -4.47 -21.19
CA GLU A 125 13.07 -3.91 -22.05
C GLU A 125 14.19 -3.26 -21.23
N ALA A 126 13.85 -2.53 -20.16
CA ALA A 126 14.83 -1.90 -19.28
C ALA A 126 15.75 -2.92 -18.59
N ALA A 127 15.24 -4.10 -18.22
CA ALA A 127 16.05 -5.18 -17.66
C ALA A 127 17.19 -5.59 -18.60
N GLN A 128 16.91 -5.77 -19.90
CA GLN A 128 17.92 -6.14 -20.90
C GLN A 128 18.99 -5.04 -21.03
N ILE A 129 18.58 -3.77 -21.05
CA ILE A 129 19.49 -2.61 -21.11
C ILE A 129 20.40 -2.58 -19.86
N ILE A 130 19.85 -2.76 -18.66
CA ILE A 130 20.60 -2.80 -17.41
C ILE A 130 21.62 -3.95 -17.42
N MET A 131 21.21 -5.16 -17.79
CA MET A 131 22.10 -6.33 -17.82
C MET A 131 23.27 -6.15 -18.79
N LYS A 132 23.03 -5.62 -20.00
CA LYS A 132 24.08 -5.43 -21.01
C LYS A 132 25.08 -4.33 -20.64
N ILE A 133 24.63 -3.25 -20.00
CA ILE A 133 25.53 -2.18 -19.53
C ILE A 133 26.31 -2.62 -18.28
N ALA A 134 25.68 -3.35 -17.37
CA ALA A 134 26.36 -3.93 -16.20
C ALA A 134 27.45 -4.93 -16.60
N ALA A 135 27.17 -5.82 -17.55
CA ALA A 135 28.15 -6.71 -18.14
C ALA A 135 29.27 -5.94 -18.86
N GLY A 136 28.93 -4.89 -19.63
CA GLY A 136 29.89 -4.01 -20.30
C GLY A 136 30.81 -3.22 -19.35
N ASN A 137 30.38 -2.99 -18.11
CA ASN A 137 31.21 -2.40 -17.06
C ASN A 137 31.98 -3.45 -16.22
N GLY A 138 31.74 -4.74 -16.45
CA GLY A 138 32.49 -5.84 -15.83
C GLY A 138 31.90 -6.39 -14.52
N VAL A 139 30.58 -6.26 -14.32
CA VAL A 139 29.86 -7.07 -13.32
C VAL A 139 29.97 -8.55 -13.70
N ARG A 140 30.18 -9.46 -12.74
CA ARG A 140 30.30 -10.90 -13.02
C ARG A 140 28.94 -11.60 -13.05
N LYS A 141 28.06 -11.31 -12.10
CA LYS A 141 26.77 -12.00 -11.97
C LYS A 141 25.63 -11.02 -11.75
N ILE A 142 24.49 -11.26 -12.40
CA ILE A 142 23.19 -10.67 -12.03
C ILE A 142 22.25 -11.77 -11.56
N LEU A 143 21.61 -11.54 -10.42
CA LEU A 143 20.43 -12.28 -9.96
C LEU A 143 19.21 -11.48 -10.38
N VAL A 144 18.40 -12.00 -11.29
CA VAL A 144 17.20 -11.31 -11.80
C VAL A 144 15.95 -12.10 -11.43
N GLY A 145 14.94 -11.42 -10.89
CA GLY A 145 13.65 -12.08 -10.60
C GLY A 145 12.95 -12.50 -11.90
N ARG A 146 12.27 -13.66 -11.88
CA ARG A 146 11.48 -14.14 -13.03
C ARG A 146 10.53 -13.06 -13.55
N ASP A 147 10.41 -12.96 -14.87
CA ASP A 147 9.69 -11.92 -15.62
C ASP A 147 10.23 -10.48 -15.42
N GLY A 148 11.35 -10.31 -14.70
CA GLY A 148 11.83 -9.02 -14.20
C GLY A 148 11.17 -8.56 -12.90
N LEU A 149 10.29 -9.38 -12.30
CA LEU A 149 9.54 -9.08 -11.10
C LEU A 149 10.38 -9.33 -9.85
N MET A 150 10.56 -8.32 -8.99
CA MET A 150 11.01 -8.51 -7.60
C MET A 150 10.63 -7.26 -6.80
N SER A 151 10.04 -7.43 -5.61
CA SER A 151 9.62 -6.29 -4.78
C SER A 151 10.84 -5.57 -4.19
N THR A 152 10.70 -4.30 -3.85
CA THR A 152 11.75 -3.51 -3.18
C THR A 152 12.28 -4.18 -1.90
N PRO A 153 11.43 -4.68 -0.96
CA PRO A 153 11.94 -5.42 0.20
C PRO A 153 12.57 -6.78 -0.18
N ALA A 154 12.08 -7.48 -1.21
CA ALA A 154 12.69 -8.74 -1.67
C ALA A 154 14.07 -8.50 -2.31
N VAL A 155 14.26 -7.44 -3.10
CA VAL A 155 15.60 -7.05 -3.61
C VAL A 155 16.53 -6.76 -2.43
N SER A 156 16.08 -6.02 -1.42
CA SER A 156 16.86 -5.77 -0.21
C SER A 156 17.23 -7.07 0.54
N ALA A 157 16.29 -8.02 0.67
CA ALA A 157 16.51 -9.33 1.28
C ALA A 157 17.51 -10.19 0.49
N VAL A 158 17.38 -10.29 -0.84
CA VAL A 158 18.26 -11.07 -1.72
C VAL A 158 19.67 -10.49 -1.70
N ILE A 159 19.84 -9.16 -1.76
CA ILE A 159 21.16 -8.51 -1.63
C ILE A 159 21.85 -8.98 -0.35
N ARG A 160 21.12 -8.95 0.79
CA ARG A 160 21.65 -9.29 2.12
C ARG A 160 21.98 -10.77 2.27
N LYS A 161 21.09 -11.66 1.80
CA LYS A 161 21.26 -13.12 1.88
C LYS A 161 22.41 -13.61 0.99
N GLN A 162 22.44 -13.12 -0.26
CA GLN A 162 23.42 -13.52 -1.27
C GLN A 162 24.75 -12.74 -1.18
N LYS A 163 24.82 -11.73 -0.30
CA LYS A 163 25.96 -10.80 -0.12
C LYS A 163 26.36 -10.12 -1.45
N ALA A 164 25.34 -9.67 -2.19
CA ALA A 164 25.54 -8.92 -3.42
C ALA A 164 26.13 -7.53 -3.11
N ASN A 165 26.84 -6.96 -4.08
CA ASN A 165 27.42 -5.62 -3.96
C ASN A 165 26.35 -4.50 -3.99
N GLY A 166 25.16 -4.80 -4.52
CA GLY A 166 24.02 -3.91 -4.60
C GLY A 166 22.93 -4.45 -5.53
N GLY A 167 22.01 -3.60 -5.96
CA GLY A 167 20.99 -3.98 -6.93
C GLY A 167 20.17 -2.84 -7.51
N PHE A 168 19.60 -3.09 -8.68
CA PHE A 168 18.71 -2.18 -9.41
C PHE A 168 17.25 -2.54 -9.15
N ILE A 169 16.41 -1.51 -8.96
CA ILE A 169 14.96 -1.67 -8.82
C ILE A 169 14.27 -0.79 -9.87
N MET A 170 13.58 -1.42 -10.81
CA MET A 170 12.81 -0.79 -11.87
C MET A 170 11.40 -0.48 -11.33
N SER A 171 11.23 0.73 -10.81
CA SER A 171 10.00 1.14 -10.15
C SER A 171 9.90 2.66 -9.98
N ALA A 172 8.67 3.18 -10.07
CA ALA A 172 8.29 4.48 -9.55
C ALA A 172 7.37 4.38 -8.29
N SER A 173 7.38 3.25 -7.59
CA SER A 173 6.55 2.96 -6.40
C SER A 173 5.08 3.27 -6.70
N HIS A 174 4.39 3.95 -5.80
CA HIS A 174 2.99 4.36 -5.92
C HIS A 174 2.57 5.12 -7.20
N ASN A 175 3.50 5.66 -7.99
CA ASN A 175 3.16 6.35 -9.24
C ASN A 175 2.50 5.37 -10.25
N PRO A 176 1.49 5.80 -11.04
CA PRO A 176 0.78 4.95 -11.99
C PRO A 176 1.71 4.39 -13.10
N GLY A 177 1.32 3.24 -13.65
CA GLY A 177 2.05 2.49 -14.68
C GLY A 177 1.42 2.64 -16.08
N GLY A 178 2.02 2.02 -17.09
CA GLY A 178 1.59 2.12 -18.49
C GLY A 178 2.33 3.19 -19.31
N PRO A 179 2.16 3.19 -20.64
CA PRO A 179 3.05 3.88 -21.59
C PRO A 179 3.02 5.42 -21.55
N GLU A 180 1.95 6.01 -21.01
CA GLU A 180 1.79 7.47 -20.82
C GLU A 180 2.15 7.94 -19.40
N TYR A 181 2.47 7.02 -18.49
CA TYR A 181 2.66 7.28 -17.06
C TYR A 181 4.13 7.15 -16.65
N ASP A 182 4.40 6.96 -15.36
CA ASP A 182 5.75 7.12 -14.81
C ASP A 182 6.52 5.81 -14.73
N TRP A 183 7.78 5.87 -15.15
CA TRP A 183 8.79 4.84 -14.90
C TRP A 183 9.85 5.39 -13.95
N GLY A 184 10.64 4.50 -13.35
CA GLY A 184 11.74 4.91 -12.50
C GLY A 184 12.76 3.83 -12.23
N ILE A 185 13.92 4.25 -11.74
CA ILE A 185 15.04 3.37 -11.39
C ILE A 185 15.64 3.80 -10.04
N LYS A 186 15.72 2.85 -9.11
CA LYS A 186 16.47 2.95 -7.84
C LYS A 186 17.77 2.13 -7.96
N PHE A 187 18.76 2.47 -7.14
CA PHE A 187 19.92 1.62 -6.87
C PHE A 187 20.11 1.50 -5.36
N ASN A 188 20.26 0.27 -4.88
CA ASN A 188 20.51 -0.06 -3.49
C ASN A 188 21.91 -0.69 -3.34
N TYR A 189 22.57 -0.44 -2.22
CA TYR A 189 23.94 -0.86 -1.89
C TYR A 189 23.99 -2.22 -1.18
N SER A 190 25.19 -2.68 -0.86
CA SER A 190 25.52 -4.01 -0.32
C SER A 190 24.91 -4.39 1.04
N SER A 191 24.40 -3.44 1.85
CA SER A 191 23.59 -3.80 3.05
C SER A 191 22.10 -3.97 2.73
N GLY A 192 21.71 -3.73 1.46
CA GLY A 192 20.34 -3.76 0.93
C GLY A 192 19.69 -2.37 0.86
N GLN A 193 20.41 -1.31 1.22
CA GLN A 193 19.90 0.04 1.52
C GLN A 193 19.86 0.97 0.30
N PRO A 194 18.93 1.94 0.21
CA PRO A 194 18.96 2.99 -0.82
C PRO A 194 20.31 3.70 -0.88
N ALA A 195 20.78 4.03 -2.09
CA ALA A 195 22.03 4.79 -2.26
C ALA A 195 22.01 6.13 -1.46
N PRO A 196 23.08 6.44 -0.70
CA PRO A 196 23.15 7.66 0.10
C PRO A 196 23.37 8.91 -0.77
N GLU A 197 23.13 10.11 -0.21
CA GLU A 197 23.17 11.37 -0.96
C GLU A 197 24.50 11.60 -1.67
N SER A 198 25.60 11.30 -0.98
CA SER A 198 26.99 11.35 -1.46
C SER A 198 27.29 10.48 -2.68
N ILE A 199 26.41 9.51 -3.00
CA ILE A 199 26.46 8.74 -4.24
C ILE A 199 25.45 9.30 -5.25
N THR A 200 24.23 9.62 -4.85
CA THR A 200 23.23 10.17 -5.80
C THR A 200 23.66 11.48 -6.45
N ASP A 201 24.45 12.32 -5.75
CA ASP A 201 25.05 13.52 -6.34
C ASP A 201 26.26 13.22 -7.23
N LYS A 202 27.02 12.14 -6.98
CA LYS A 202 28.03 11.64 -7.95
C LYS A 202 27.39 11.13 -9.22
N ILE A 203 26.28 10.37 -9.12
CA ILE A 203 25.50 9.91 -10.28
C ILE A 203 25.10 11.14 -11.10
N TYR A 204 24.52 12.15 -10.45
CA TYR A 204 24.13 13.37 -11.14
C TYR A 204 25.32 14.09 -11.80
N GLY A 205 26.45 14.25 -11.10
CA GLY A 205 27.67 14.83 -11.68
C GLY A 205 28.19 14.07 -12.92
N ASN A 206 28.11 12.74 -12.91
CA ASN A 206 28.45 11.91 -14.06
C ASN A 206 27.40 12.02 -15.20
N THR A 207 26.10 12.18 -14.92
CA THR A 207 25.08 12.39 -15.98
C THR A 207 25.31 13.67 -16.77
N LEU A 208 25.96 14.68 -16.17
CA LEU A 208 26.34 15.94 -16.82
C LEU A 208 27.60 15.84 -17.69
N SER A 209 28.33 14.72 -17.66
CA SER A 209 29.63 14.55 -18.32
C SER A 209 29.81 13.21 -19.07
N VAL A 210 28.81 12.34 -19.06
CA VAL A 210 28.84 11.03 -19.74
C VAL A 210 28.98 11.17 -21.26
N SER A 211 29.99 10.49 -21.82
CA SER A 211 30.42 10.60 -23.22
C SER A 211 30.55 9.26 -23.96
N GLU A 212 30.61 8.15 -23.22
CA GLU A 212 30.51 6.78 -23.74
C GLU A 212 29.54 5.96 -22.88
N ILE A 213 28.97 4.89 -23.46
CA ILE A 213 28.26 3.80 -22.78
C ILE A 213 28.99 2.50 -23.10
N LYS A 214 29.35 1.70 -22.09
CA LYS A 214 29.95 0.38 -22.28
C LYS A 214 28.85 -0.68 -22.36
N LEU A 215 28.59 -1.21 -23.54
CA LEU A 215 27.55 -2.20 -23.79
C LEU A 215 28.17 -3.56 -24.15
N ALA A 216 27.77 -4.62 -23.45
CA ALA A 216 28.10 -5.99 -23.84
C ALA A 216 27.25 -6.43 -25.05
N ASP A 217 27.92 -7.03 -26.04
CA ASP A 217 27.29 -7.58 -27.26
C ASP A 217 26.77 -8.99 -26.98
N ILE A 218 25.64 -9.06 -26.27
CA ILE A 218 24.92 -10.31 -25.93
C ILE A 218 23.45 -10.19 -26.36
N PRO A 219 22.78 -11.31 -26.72
CA PRO A 219 21.35 -11.31 -27.02
C PRO A 219 20.51 -11.02 -25.77
N ASP A 220 19.23 -10.77 -25.97
CA ASP A 220 18.28 -10.64 -24.86
C ASP A 220 18.08 -11.99 -24.17
N ILE A 221 17.89 -11.96 -22.85
CA ILE A 221 17.81 -13.15 -22.00
C ILE A 221 16.34 -13.43 -21.70
N ASP A 222 15.89 -14.67 -21.88
CA ASP A 222 14.55 -15.09 -21.46
C ASP A 222 14.43 -15.03 -19.93
N LEU A 223 13.62 -14.09 -19.45
CA LEU A 223 13.34 -13.92 -18.01
C LEU A 223 12.16 -14.77 -17.54
N SER A 224 11.42 -15.44 -18.43
CA SER A 224 10.25 -16.25 -18.06
C SER A 224 10.63 -17.63 -17.50
N CYS A 225 11.80 -18.16 -17.88
CA CYS A 225 12.32 -19.44 -17.38
C CYS A 225 13.32 -19.24 -16.24
N LEU A 226 13.17 -20.00 -15.14
CA LEU A 226 14.18 -20.08 -14.09
C LEU A 226 15.41 -20.85 -14.61
N GLY A 227 16.62 -20.33 -14.39
CA GLY A 227 17.85 -20.95 -14.90
C GLY A 227 19.07 -20.04 -14.87
N ILE A 228 20.19 -20.55 -15.38
CA ILE A 228 21.48 -19.85 -15.47
C ILE A 228 21.88 -19.76 -16.94
N THR A 229 22.16 -18.53 -17.39
CA THR A 229 22.71 -18.22 -18.71
C THR A 229 24.10 -17.59 -18.53
N MET A 230 25.08 -18.04 -19.33
CA MET A 230 26.47 -17.60 -19.23
C MET A 230 26.97 -17.05 -20.57
N TYR A 231 27.77 -15.98 -20.50
CA TYR A 231 28.45 -15.35 -21.64
C TYR A 231 29.90 -15.05 -21.24
N GLY A 232 30.81 -15.97 -21.58
CA GLY A 232 32.19 -15.93 -21.08
C GLY A 232 32.24 -15.95 -19.55
N SER A 233 32.78 -14.88 -18.95
CA SER A 233 32.82 -14.70 -17.49
C SER A 233 31.59 -14.01 -16.89
N PHE A 234 30.65 -13.52 -17.70
CA PHE A 234 29.40 -12.93 -17.23
C PHE A 234 28.31 -14.01 -17.07
N THR A 235 27.44 -13.84 -16.08
CA THR A 235 26.38 -14.80 -15.74
C THR A 235 25.10 -14.06 -15.35
N VAL A 236 23.96 -14.53 -15.86
CA VAL A 236 22.64 -14.11 -15.37
C VAL A 236 21.93 -15.35 -14.84
N GLU A 237 21.40 -15.24 -13.63
CA GLU A 237 20.58 -16.28 -13.01
C GLU A 237 19.18 -15.73 -12.78
N VAL A 238 18.21 -16.34 -13.46
CA VAL A 238 16.79 -16.02 -13.29
C VAL A 238 16.28 -16.81 -12.09
N VAL A 239 16.02 -16.09 -11.00
CA VAL A 239 15.62 -16.65 -9.70
C VAL A 239 14.11 -16.54 -9.48
N ASP A 240 13.57 -17.43 -8.64
CA ASP A 240 12.22 -17.24 -8.12
C ASP A 240 12.22 -16.01 -7.18
N PRO A 241 11.39 -14.99 -7.41
CA PRO A 241 11.49 -13.75 -6.67
C PRO A 241 10.89 -13.81 -5.25
N VAL A 242 10.22 -14.90 -4.89
CA VAL A 242 9.51 -15.04 -3.61
C VAL A 242 10.31 -15.88 -2.61
N SER A 243 11.00 -16.92 -3.05
CA SER A 243 11.61 -17.94 -2.17
C SER A 243 12.56 -17.38 -1.12
N ASP A 244 13.54 -16.55 -1.51
CA ASP A 244 14.51 -15.94 -0.58
C ASP A 244 13.84 -14.97 0.42
N TYR A 245 12.72 -14.36 0.04
CA TYR A 245 11.95 -13.44 0.87
C TYR A 245 10.98 -14.16 1.82
N LEU A 246 10.30 -15.21 1.35
CA LEU A 246 9.43 -16.07 2.16
C LEU A 246 10.23 -16.73 3.29
N GLU A 247 11.43 -17.25 3.00
CA GLU A 247 12.32 -17.80 4.03
C GLU A 247 12.67 -16.74 5.10
N LEU A 248 12.90 -15.48 4.70
CA LEU A 248 13.14 -14.40 5.65
C LEU A 248 11.90 -14.10 6.50
N MET A 249 10.69 -14.11 5.92
CA MET A 249 9.44 -13.92 6.68
C MET A 249 9.16 -15.08 7.66
N GLU A 250 9.39 -16.33 7.25
CA GLU A 250 9.27 -17.53 8.10
C GLU A 250 10.28 -17.50 9.28
N ASN A 251 11.43 -16.82 9.14
CA ASN A 251 12.38 -16.59 10.23
C ASN A 251 12.03 -15.39 11.14
N VAL A 252 11.15 -14.47 10.70
CA VAL A 252 10.79 -13.26 11.46
C VAL A 252 9.52 -13.46 12.31
N PHE A 253 8.54 -14.19 11.78
CA PHE A 253 7.20 -14.31 12.36
C PHE A 253 6.84 -15.76 12.75
N ASP A 254 5.95 -15.93 13.73
CA ASP A 254 5.35 -17.24 14.00
C ASP A 254 4.26 -17.54 12.96
N PHE A 255 4.68 -18.13 11.84
CA PHE A 255 3.79 -18.54 10.76
C PHE A 255 2.75 -19.58 11.20
N GLN A 256 3.01 -20.39 12.23
CA GLN A 256 2.03 -21.35 12.74
C GLN A 256 0.94 -20.65 13.57
N LEU A 257 1.30 -19.64 14.36
CA LEU A 257 0.34 -18.79 15.07
C LEU A 257 -0.53 -17.96 14.10
N ILE A 258 0.07 -17.38 13.05
CA ILE A 258 -0.69 -16.68 11.99
C ILE A 258 -1.65 -17.67 11.29
N LYS A 259 -1.16 -18.86 10.90
CA LYS A 259 -1.96 -19.94 10.30
C LYS A 259 -3.16 -20.34 11.17
N ASN A 260 -2.94 -20.49 12.47
CA ASN A 260 -3.99 -20.78 13.45
C ASN A 260 -5.06 -19.67 13.55
N LEU A 261 -4.77 -18.43 13.13
CA LEU A 261 -5.75 -17.35 13.00
C LEU A 261 -6.46 -17.39 11.64
N VAL A 262 -5.71 -17.39 10.53
CA VAL A 262 -6.30 -17.21 9.18
C VAL A 262 -7.08 -18.43 8.67
N SER A 263 -6.85 -19.62 9.22
CA SER A 263 -7.65 -20.83 8.94
C SER A 263 -8.90 -20.96 9.83
N ARG A 264 -9.26 -19.96 10.65
CA ARG A 264 -10.49 -19.98 11.45
C ARG A 264 -11.72 -19.64 10.61
N PRO A 265 -12.89 -20.30 10.84
CA PRO A 265 -14.12 -19.97 10.13
C PRO A 265 -14.78 -18.66 10.61
N ASP A 266 -14.35 -18.10 11.74
CA ASP A 266 -14.89 -16.89 12.36
C ASP A 266 -13.94 -15.67 12.28
N PHE A 267 -12.87 -15.76 11.48
CA PHE A 267 -11.97 -14.66 11.15
C PHE A 267 -11.79 -14.55 9.63
N ARG A 268 -11.88 -13.35 9.06
CA ARG A 268 -11.67 -13.13 7.62
C ARG A 268 -10.63 -12.04 7.37
N PHE A 269 -9.69 -12.37 6.50
CA PHE A 269 -8.62 -11.50 6.02
C PHE A 269 -8.86 -11.12 4.54
N ILE A 270 -8.37 -9.95 4.13
CA ILE A 270 -8.20 -9.58 2.72
C ILE A 270 -6.91 -8.78 2.51
N PHE A 271 -6.21 -9.05 1.40
CA PHE A 271 -5.07 -8.30 0.90
C PHE A 271 -5.34 -7.86 -0.54
N ASP A 272 -5.20 -6.56 -0.81
CA ASP A 272 -5.26 -5.98 -2.15
C ASP A 272 -3.84 -5.69 -2.66
N ALA A 273 -3.44 -6.44 -3.69
CA ALA A 273 -2.14 -6.28 -4.33
C ALA A 273 -2.10 -5.14 -5.36
N MET A 274 -3.21 -4.42 -5.58
CA MET A 274 -3.33 -3.27 -6.49
C MET A 274 -2.79 -3.53 -7.92
N HIS A 275 -2.94 -4.77 -8.42
CA HIS A 275 -2.38 -5.25 -9.70
C HIS A 275 -0.85 -5.09 -9.82
N ALA A 276 -0.15 -5.04 -8.69
CA ALA A 276 1.26 -4.71 -8.60
C ALA A 276 2.11 -5.90 -8.11
N VAL A 277 3.40 -5.67 -7.86
CA VAL A 277 4.40 -6.72 -7.66
C VAL A 277 4.05 -7.70 -6.54
N THR A 278 3.38 -7.22 -5.50
CA THR A 278 3.01 -8.02 -4.32
C THR A 278 2.02 -9.13 -4.64
N GLY A 279 1.32 -9.08 -5.77
CA GLY A 279 0.46 -10.18 -6.25
C GLY A 279 1.23 -11.49 -6.45
N ALA A 280 2.50 -11.41 -6.90
CA ALA A 280 3.37 -12.57 -7.03
C ALA A 280 3.72 -13.22 -5.67
N TYR A 281 3.69 -12.46 -4.58
CA TYR A 281 4.03 -12.90 -3.22
C TYR A 281 2.78 -13.31 -2.43
N ALA A 282 1.63 -12.70 -2.74
CA ALA A 282 0.41 -12.81 -1.96
C ALA A 282 -0.13 -14.24 -1.88
N ASN A 283 -0.18 -14.97 -2.99
CA ASN A 283 -0.61 -16.37 -3.00
C ASN A 283 0.40 -17.30 -2.27
N PRO A 284 1.71 -17.32 -2.60
CA PRO A 284 2.68 -18.16 -1.90
C PRO A 284 2.77 -17.95 -0.38
N ILE A 285 2.58 -16.71 0.08
CA ILE A 285 2.64 -16.36 1.51
C ILE A 285 1.28 -16.65 2.18
N PHE A 286 0.22 -15.94 1.79
CA PHE A 286 -1.05 -15.95 2.53
C PHE A 286 -1.89 -17.20 2.26
N VAL A 287 -1.87 -17.73 1.03
CA VAL A 287 -2.69 -18.89 0.63
C VAL A 287 -1.90 -20.19 0.79
N ASP A 288 -0.81 -20.38 0.03
CA ASP A 288 -0.11 -21.67 -0.03
C ASP A 288 0.58 -22.03 1.29
N THR A 289 1.23 -21.07 1.93
CA THR A 289 1.99 -21.30 3.17
C THR A 289 1.12 -21.08 4.41
N LEU A 290 0.45 -19.93 4.55
CA LEU A 290 -0.36 -19.61 5.73
C LEU A 290 -1.77 -20.22 5.72
N GLY A 291 -2.32 -20.65 4.58
CA GLY A 291 -3.61 -21.36 4.54
C GLY A 291 -4.86 -20.48 4.72
N ALA A 292 -4.82 -19.23 4.26
CA ALA A 292 -6.03 -18.42 4.08
C ALA A 292 -6.83 -18.87 2.83
N SER A 293 -8.10 -18.48 2.72
CA SER A 293 -8.88 -18.72 1.48
C SER A 293 -8.26 -17.95 0.29
N PRO A 294 -8.20 -18.52 -0.92
CA PRO A 294 -7.84 -17.77 -2.14
C PRO A 294 -8.63 -16.47 -2.32
N ASP A 295 -9.89 -16.42 -1.86
CA ASP A 295 -10.75 -15.23 -1.89
C ASP A 295 -10.23 -14.05 -1.04
N CYS A 296 -9.18 -14.26 -0.22
CA CYS A 296 -8.53 -13.19 0.51
C CYS A 296 -7.63 -12.33 -0.38
N ILE A 297 -7.32 -12.72 -1.62
CA ILE A 297 -6.46 -11.93 -2.52
C ILE A 297 -7.31 -11.14 -3.53
N SER A 298 -7.29 -9.82 -3.40
CA SER A 298 -7.79 -8.88 -4.41
C SER A 298 -6.65 -8.45 -5.33
N ASN A 299 -6.95 -8.30 -6.63
CA ASN A 299 -6.05 -7.75 -7.65
C ASN A 299 -4.66 -8.42 -7.72
N GLY A 300 -4.57 -9.70 -7.37
CA GLY A 300 -3.33 -10.47 -7.15
C GLY A 300 -2.49 -10.81 -8.38
N ILE A 301 -2.74 -10.20 -9.53
CA ILE A 301 -1.99 -10.44 -10.78
C ILE A 301 -1.25 -9.14 -11.14
N PRO A 302 0.09 -9.13 -11.20
CA PRO A 302 0.85 -7.97 -11.68
C PRO A 302 0.49 -7.61 -13.13
N LEU A 303 0.20 -6.33 -13.40
CA LEU A 303 -0.11 -5.78 -14.72
C LEU A 303 0.76 -4.57 -15.04
N GLU A 304 1.16 -4.41 -16.30
CA GLU A 304 2.09 -3.36 -16.76
C GLU A 304 1.56 -1.92 -16.56
N ASP A 305 0.25 -1.77 -16.38
CA ASP A 305 -0.46 -0.51 -16.11
C ASP A 305 -1.23 -0.52 -14.78
N PHE A 306 -1.00 -1.52 -13.93
CA PHE A 306 -1.73 -1.75 -12.68
C PHE A 306 -3.27 -1.76 -12.84
N GLY A 307 -3.78 -2.27 -13.97
CA GLY A 307 -5.22 -2.31 -14.26
C GLY A 307 -5.81 -0.92 -14.51
N HIS A 308 -4.99 0.00 -15.03
CA HIS A 308 -5.23 1.45 -15.10
C HIS A 308 -5.40 2.13 -13.72
N GLY A 309 -5.08 1.44 -12.62
CA GLY A 309 -5.13 1.96 -11.26
C GLY A 309 -3.92 2.82 -10.89
N HIS A 310 -4.07 3.57 -9.78
CA HIS A 310 -2.96 4.24 -9.12
C HIS A 310 -2.55 3.40 -7.91
N PRO A 311 -1.38 2.72 -7.91
CA PRO A 311 -1.02 1.75 -6.88
C PRO A 311 -0.49 2.43 -5.61
N ASP A 312 -1.23 3.37 -5.03
CA ASP A 312 -0.93 3.96 -3.71
C ASP A 312 -1.96 3.45 -2.69
N PRO A 313 -1.58 2.69 -1.65
CA PRO A 313 -2.50 2.12 -0.68
C PRO A 313 -2.98 3.24 0.26
N ASN A 314 -4.00 3.97 -0.16
CA ASN A 314 -4.63 5.03 0.62
C ASN A 314 -6.16 5.04 0.41
N LEU A 315 -6.89 5.77 1.26
CA LEU A 315 -8.36 5.80 1.26
C LEU A 315 -9.02 6.31 -0.03
N THR A 316 -8.28 6.98 -0.92
CA THR A 316 -8.75 7.49 -2.22
C THR A 316 -8.58 6.46 -3.33
N TYR A 317 -7.42 5.79 -3.41
CA TYR A 317 -7.08 4.91 -4.53
C TYR A 317 -7.33 3.43 -4.26
N ALA A 318 -7.15 2.94 -3.02
CA ALA A 318 -7.56 1.60 -2.61
C ALA A 318 -9.08 1.57 -2.27
N LYS A 319 -9.88 2.25 -3.09
CA LYS A 319 -11.31 2.55 -2.85
C LYS A 319 -12.13 1.28 -2.66
N ASP A 320 -11.95 0.29 -3.52
CA ASP A 320 -12.79 -0.91 -3.54
C ASP A 320 -12.53 -1.81 -2.32
N LEU A 321 -11.27 -1.84 -1.84
CA LEU A 321 -10.93 -2.41 -0.54
C LEU A 321 -11.61 -1.64 0.61
N VAL A 322 -11.60 -0.30 0.58
CA VAL A 322 -12.27 0.52 1.62
C VAL A 322 -13.78 0.26 1.62
N GLU A 323 -14.45 0.24 0.46
CA GLU A 323 -15.88 -0.09 0.38
C GLU A 323 -16.17 -1.50 0.92
N LYS A 324 -15.33 -2.49 0.58
CA LYS A 324 -15.45 -3.87 1.10
C LYS A 324 -15.14 -3.98 2.60
N MET A 325 -14.28 -3.13 3.16
CA MET A 325 -13.96 -3.08 4.59
C MET A 325 -14.91 -2.24 5.43
N PHE A 326 -15.75 -1.39 4.82
CA PHE A 326 -16.77 -0.58 5.49
C PHE A 326 -18.21 -1.09 5.30
N ALA A 327 -18.40 -2.20 4.57
CA ALA A 327 -19.67 -2.91 4.46
C ALA A 327 -20.10 -3.62 5.77
N GLU A 328 -21.39 -3.89 5.95
CA GLU A 328 -21.93 -4.61 7.12
C GLU A 328 -21.29 -6.01 7.29
N ASN A 329 -21.01 -6.70 6.17
CA ASN A 329 -20.36 -8.00 6.13
C ASN A 329 -18.83 -7.92 5.93
N ALA A 330 -18.21 -6.75 6.14
CA ALA A 330 -16.77 -6.52 5.93
C ALA A 330 -15.86 -7.55 6.64
N PRO A 331 -14.70 -7.91 6.05
CA PRO A 331 -13.66 -8.70 6.72
C PRO A 331 -13.16 -8.07 8.03
N ASP A 332 -12.43 -8.86 8.82
CA ASP A 332 -11.98 -8.50 10.17
C ASP A 332 -10.62 -7.78 10.16
N LEU A 333 -9.78 -8.10 9.17
CA LEU A 333 -8.58 -7.34 8.80
C LEU A 333 -8.51 -7.23 7.26
N GLY A 334 -8.26 -6.01 6.78
CA GLY A 334 -7.97 -5.73 5.38
C GLY A 334 -6.65 -4.98 5.22
N ALA A 335 -5.94 -5.20 4.11
CA ALA A 335 -4.71 -4.49 3.81
C ALA A 335 -4.51 -4.24 2.31
N ALA A 336 -3.71 -3.24 1.95
CA ALA A 336 -3.26 -2.97 0.59
C ALA A 336 -1.76 -2.61 0.57
N SER A 337 -1.11 -2.78 -0.58
CA SER A 337 0.32 -2.46 -0.78
C SER A 337 0.56 -1.67 -2.07
N ASP A 338 1.65 -0.89 -2.12
CA ASP A 338 1.99 -0.09 -3.32
C ASP A 338 2.75 -0.87 -4.41
N GLY A 339 3.01 -0.17 -5.52
CA GLY A 339 3.63 -0.67 -6.75
C GLY A 339 4.76 -1.69 -6.53
N ASP A 340 5.79 -1.32 -5.78
CA ASP A 340 6.96 -2.15 -5.50
C ASP A 340 6.96 -2.82 -4.11
N GLY A 341 5.85 -2.79 -3.39
CA GLY A 341 5.69 -3.48 -2.11
C GLY A 341 6.36 -2.79 -0.91
N ASP A 342 6.68 -1.51 -1.02
CA ASP A 342 7.36 -0.74 0.03
C ASP A 342 6.40 0.05 0.95
N ARG A 343 5.08 -0.05 0.73
CA ARG A 343 4.04 0.55 1.59
C ARG A 343 2.95 -0.44 2.02
N ASN A 344 2.26 -0.13 3.11
CA ASN A 344 1.05 -0.81 3.59
C ASN A 344 -0.03 0.18 4.03
N MET A 345 -1.28 -0.10 3.67
CA MET A 345 -2.46 0.37 4.41
C MET A 345 -3.05 -0.80 5.19
N ILE A 346 -3.50 -0.56 6.42
CA ILE A 346 -4.17 -1.54 7.27
C ILE A 346 -5.55 -1.02 7.68
N LEU A 347 -6.56 -1.89 7.58
CA LEU A 347 -7.96 -1.63 7.88
C LEU A 347 -8.48 -2.68 8.86
N GLY A 348 -9.24 -2.23 9.85
CA GLY A 348 -10.16 -3.09 10.61
C GLY A 348 -11.54 -3.08 9.97
N ARG A 349 -12.43 -3.96 10.44
CA ARG A 349 -13.85 -3.94 10.08
C ARG A 349 -14.45 -2.55 10.40
N GLY A 350 -14.81 -1.79 9.37
CA GLY A 350 -15.34 -0.42 9.50
C GLY A 350 -14.35 0.63 10.02
N PHE A 351 -13.04 0.35 10.05
CA PHE A 351 -12.06 1.11 10.81
C PHE A 351 -10.76 1.37 10.02
N PHE A 352 -10.25 2.60 10.05
CA PHE A 352 -8.97 2.99 9.42
C PHE A 352 -7.92 3.29 10.49
N ILE A 353 -6.74 2.69 10.35
CA ILE A 353 -5.56 2.96 11.18
C ILE A 353 -4.67 3.94 10.43
N THR A 354 -4.24 5.04 11.06
CA THR A 354 -3.25 5.92 10.40
C THR A 354 -1.89 5.21 10.34
N PRO A 355 -1.04 5.42 9.31
CA PRO A 355 0.29 4.80 9.27
C PRO A 355 1.16 5.14 10.48
N SER A 356 0.94 6.32 11.09
CA SER A 356 1.60 6.75 12.31
C SER A 356 1.14 5.95 13.55
N ASP A 357 -0.16 5.67 13.69
CA ASP A 357 -0.68 4.72 14.70
C ASP A 357 -0.16 3.31 14.43
N SER A 358 -0.12 2.88 13.16
CA SER A 358 0.28 1.52 12.75
C SER A 358 1.68 1.16 13.24
N VAL A 359 2.67 2.02 13.01
CA VAL A 359 4.04 1.79 13.50
C VAL A 359 4.13 1.83 15.03
N ALA A 360 3.36 2.70 15.70
CA ALA A 360 3.32 2.78 17.15
C ALA A 360 2.72 1.51 17.80
N ILE A 361 1.63 1.00 17.25
CA ILE A 361 0.96 -0.23 17.71
C ILE A 361 1.84 -1.45 17.44
N ILE A 362 2.50 -1.53 16.28
CA ILE A 362 3.47 -2.58 15.97
C ILE A 362 4.62 -2.55 16.99
N ALA A 363 5.25 -1.39 17.22
CA ALA A 363 6.33 -1.25 18.19
C ALA A 363 5.93 -1.62 19.62
N ALA A 364 4.72 -1.22 20.05
CA ALA A 364 4.19 -1.51 21.38
C ALA A 364 3.91 -3.00 21.63
N ASN A 365 3.57 -3.77 20.59
CA ASN A 365 3.26 -5.19 20.70
C ASN A 365 4.40 -6.12 20.23
N ALA A 366 5.42 -5.60 19.56
CA ALA A 366 6.46 -6.37 18.86
C ALA A 366 7.11 -7.45 19.73
N GLN A 367 7.53 -7.12 20.96
CA GLN A 367 8.21 -8.06 21.85
C GLN A 367 7.35 -9.26 22.26
N ALA A 368 6.03 -9.08 22.34
CA ALA A 368 5.11 -10.14 22.73
C ALA A 368 4.60 -10.98 21.55
N ALA A 369 4.42 -10.36 20.37
CA ALA A 369 3.73 -10.97 19.24
C ALA A 369 4.65 -11.44 18.09
N ILE A 370 5.91 -10.98 18.02
CA ILE A 370 6.80 -11.22 16.87
C ILE A 370 8.12 -11.84 17.38
N PRO A 371 8.42 -13.12 17.10
CA PRO A 371 9.59 -13.84 17.63
C PRO A 371 10.93 -13.13 17.41
N TYR A 372 11.11 -12.46 16.27
CA TYR A 372 12.31 -11.68 15.96
C TYR A 372 12.62 -10.57 16.98
N PHE A 373 11.62 -10.02 17.67
CA PHE A 373 11.78 -8.99 18.71
C PHE A 373 11.60 -9.51 20.14
N GLN A 374 11.68 -10.82 20.40
CA GLN A 374 11.49 -11.41 21.75
C GLN A 374 12.37 -10.77 22.85
N ASN A 375 13.55 -10.24 22.49
CA ASN A 375 14.47 -9.54 23.40
C ASN A 375 14.21 -8.03 23.52
N GLY A 376 13.13 -7.52 22.91
CA GLY A 376 12.83 -6.10 22.74
C GLY A 376 13.42 -5.51 21.43
N PRO A 377 12.80 -4.47 20.83
CA PRO A 377 13.43 -3.68 19.77
C PRO A 377 14.66 -2.91 20.31
N LYS A 378 15.73 -2.79 19.51
CA LYS A 378 16.97 -2.06 19.90
C LYS A 378 16.76 -0.54 20.05
N GLY A 379 15.77 -0.02 19.34
CA GLY A 379 15.41 1.39 19.24
C GLY A 379 14.31 1.58 18.19
N LEU A 380 13.68 2.75 18.21
CA LEU A 380 12.54 3.13 17.37
C LEU A 380 12.85 4.42 16.61
N ALA A 381 12.27 4.61 15.43
CA ALA A 381 12.42 5.86 14.67
C ALA A 381 11.23 6.17 13.77
N ARG A 382 10.99 7.45 13.52
CA ARG A 382 10.03 7.92 12.51
C ARG A 382 10.63 9.07 11.71
N SER A 383 10.08 9.32 10.52
CA SER A 383 10.40 10.59 9.85
C SER A 383 9.64 11.75 10.53
N MET A 384 10.28 12.92 10.56
CA MET A 384 9.81 14.15 11.20
C MET A 384 8.33 14.51 10.97
N PRO A 385 7.76 14.42 9.74
CA PRO A 385 6.33 14.69 9.52
C PRO A 385 5.38 13.61 10.04
N THR A 386 5.85 12.44 10.45
CA THR A 386 5.04 11.35 11.01
C THR A 386 4.64 11.70 12.45
N SER A 387 3.43 11.31 12.88
CA SER A 387 2.87 11.72 14.18
C SER A 387 3.70 11.23 15.38
N GLY A 388 3.59 11.92 16.51
CA GLY A 388 4.25 11.65 17.79
C GLY A 388 3.85 10.34 18.50
N ALA A 389 2.94 9.54 17.94
CA ALA A 389 2.47 8.30 18.55
C ALA A 389 3.61 7.31 18.88
N LEU A 390 4.62 7.19 18.00
CA LEU A 390 5.76 6.29 18.22
C LEU A 390 6.69 6.78 19.33
N ASP A 391 6.77 8.09 19.56
CA ASP A 391 7.58 8.77 20.58
C ASP A 391 7.06 8.40 21.97
N LEU A 392 5.74 8.40 22.14
CA LEU A 392 5.04 8.01 23.36
C LEU A 392 5.26 6.52 23.69
N VAL A 393 5.34 5.66 22.67
CA VAL A 393 5.72 4.26 22.82
C VAL A 393 7.18 4.12 23.23
N ALA A 394 8.08 4.88 22.61
CA ALA A 394 9.51 4.84 22.90
C ALA A 394 9.84 5.28 24.33
N ASP A 395 9.23 6.38 24.82
CA ASP A 395 9.40 6.83 26.20
C ASP A 395 8.87 5.80 27.21
N LYS A 396 7.64 5.30 27.00
CA LYS A 396 7.00 4.30 27.87
C LYS A 396 7.83 3.02 27.98
N LEU A 397 8.39 2.54 26.87
CA LEU A 397 9.25 1.36 26.80
C LEU A 397 10.73 1.66 27.12
N LYS A 398 11.09 2.93 27.30
CA LYS A 398 12.45 3.44 27.56
C LYS A 398 13.46 3.03 26.48
N LEU A 399 13.02 3.04 25.23
CA LEU A 399 13.83 2.70 24.05
C LEU A 399 14.51 3.94 23.45
N PRO A 400 15.71 3.80 22.86
CA PRO A 400 16.30 4.85 22.03
C PRO A 400 15.34 5.27 20.91
N PHE A 401 15.18 6.58 20.72
CA PHE A 401 14.26 7.16 19.74
C PHE A 401 14.98 8.14 18.79
N PHE A 402 14.62 8.10 17.50
CA PHE A 402 15.18 8.98 16.48
C PHE A 402 14.09 9.62 15.61
N GLU A 403 14.03 10.95 15.59
CA GLU A 403 13.31 11.72 14.58
C GLU A 403 14.27 12.03 13.42
N VAL A 404 14.00 11.50 12.23
CA VAL A 404 14.86 11.64 11.04
C VAL A 404 14.16 12.41 9.91
N PRO A 405 14.86 12.90 8.87
CA PRO A 405 14.18 13.45 7.69
C PRO A 405 13.45 12.36 6.90
N THR A 406 12.48 12.73 6.06
CA THR A 406 11.74 11.78 5.21
C THR A 406 12.66 11.13 4.18
N GLY A 407 12.53 9.81 4.03
CA GLY A 407 13.29 9.00 3.07
C GLY A 407 14.18 7.96 3.75
N TRP A 408 13.98 6.70 3.37
CA TRP A 408 14.37 5.55 4.18
C TRP A 408 15.88 5.38 4.47
N LYS A 409 16.75 6.02 3.69
CA LYS A 409 18.22 6.00 3.85
C LYS A 409 18.70 6.35 5.27
N PHE A 410 18.04 7.29 5.95
CA PHE A 410 18.40 7.69 7.32
C PHE A 410 18.12 6.59 8.36
N PHE A 411 17.09 5.77 8.14
CA PHE A 411 16.89 4.57 8.96
C PHE A 411 17.93 3.49 8.64
N GLY A 412 18.34 3.36 7.37
CA GLY A 412 19.41 2.44 6.94
C GLY A 412 20.71 2.62 7.73
N ASN A 413 21.19 3.86 7.84
CA ASN A 413 22.34 4.22 8.69
C ASN A 413 22.16 3.74 10.15
N LEU A 414 21.02 4.05 10.76
CA LEU A 414 20.72 3.68 12.15
C LEU A 414 20.61 2.14 12.35
N MET A 415 20.09 1.41 11.36
CA MET A 415 20.00 -0.05 11.38
C MET A 415 21.37 -0.72 11.23
N ASP A 416 22.24 -0.21 10.36
CA ASP A 416 23.60 -0.72 10.19
C ASP A 416 24.49 -0.39 11.39
N ALA A 417 24.25 0.73 12.07
CA ALA A 417 24.83 1.03 13.38
C ALA A 417 24.22 0.24 14.55
N GLY A 418 23.23 -0.62 14.31
CA GLY A 418 22.54 -1.41 15.33
C GLY A 418 21.68 -0.61 16.32
N LYS A 419 21.42 0.67 16.04
CA LYS A 419 20.69 1.62 16.92
C LYS A 419 19.17 1.56 16.76
N LEU A 420 18.69 0.94 15.68
CA LEU A 420 17.29 0.96 15.27
C LEU A 420 16.81 -0.45 14.93
N SER A 421 15.60 -0.79 15.37
CA SER A 421 14.93 -2.04 15.00
C SER A 421 13.59 -1.86 14.29
N ILE A 422 12.74 -0.91 14.67
CA ILE A 422 11.42 -0.70 14.02
C ILE A 422 11.25 0.79 13.66
N CYS A 423 10.80 1.07 12.44
CA CYS A 423 10.53 2.43 11.99
C CYS A 423 9.41 2.54 10.96
N GLY A 424 8.94 3.77 10.74
CA GLY A 424 7.85 4.06 9.82
C GLY A 424 7.78 5.51 9.37
N GLU A 425 6.99 5.74 8.33
CA GLU A 425 6.71 7.04 7.74
C GLU A 425 5.20 7.17 7.49
N GLU A 426 4.63 8.34 7.75
CA GLU A 426 3.20 8.63 7.58
C GLU A 426 2.65 8.35 6.18
N SER A 427 3.53 8.34 5.17
CA SER A 427 3.26 7.96 3.79
C SER A 427 3.11 6.44 3.61
N PHE A 428 2.31 5.79 4.46
CA PHE A 428 2.05 4.34 4.45
C PHE A 428 3.31 3.45 4.56
N GLY A 429 4.40 3.98 5.14
CA GLY A 429 5.68 3.30 5.26
C GLY A 429 5.88 2.62 6.61
N THR A 430 6.31 1.36 6.62
CA THR A 430 6.71 0.66 7.84
C THR A 430 7.77 -0.40 7.53
N GLY A 431 8.61 -0.74 8.49
CA GLY A 431 9.66 -1.75 8.31
C GLY A 431 10.53 -1.92 9.54
N SER A 432 11.56 -2.76 9.41
CA SER A 432 12.49 -3.10 10.49
C SER A 432 13.85 -3.56 9.98
N ASP A 433 14.82 -3.72 10.88
CA ASP A 433 16.23 -4.03 10.59
C ASP A 433 16.52 -5.42 9.96
N HIS A 434 15.48 -6.20 9.65
CA HIS A 434 15.57 -7.44 8.87
C HIS A 434 16.07 -7.17 7.43
N VAL A 435 15.56 -6.13 6.77
CA VAL A 435 16.03 -5.58 5.49
C VAL A 435 16.56 -4.14 5.66
N ARG A 436 16.75 -3.40 4.57
CA ARG A 436 17.09 -1.96 4.58
C ARG A 436 16.17 -1.12 3.71
N GLU A 437 14.95 -1.60 3.52
CA GLU A 437 13.85 -0.91 2.86
C GLU A 437 12.60 -0.95 3.76
N LYS A 438 11.57 -0.21 3.35
CA LYS A 438 10.22 -0.41 3.88
C LYS A 438 9.66 -1.72 3.33
N ASP A 439 8.72 -2.32 4.04
CA ASP A 439 8.12 -3.58 3.62
C ASP A 439 6.62 -3.62 3.97
N GLY A 440 5.80 -3.63 2.92
CA GLY A 440 4.35 -3.69 3.05
C GLY A 440 3.83 -5.04 3.55
N ILE A 441 4.42 -6.15 3.09
CA ILE A 441 3.97 -7.51 3.46
C ILE A 441 4.43 -7.84 4.89
N TRP A 442 5.63 -7.45 5.28
CA TRP A 442 6.10 -7.52 6.67
C TRP A 442 5.16 -6.80 7.63
N ALA A 443 4.66 -5.61 7.26
CA ALA A 443 3.73 -4.86 8.11
C ALA A 443 2.36 -5.56 8.25
N VAL A 444 1.86 -6.19 7.18
CA VAL A 444 0.65 -7.03 7.22
C VAL A 444 0.87 -8.29 8.08
N LEU A 445 2.03 -8.95 7.96
CA LEU A 445 2.39 -10.10 8.79
C LEU A 445 2.58 -9.71 10.26
N ALA A 446 3.11 -8.52 10.56
CA ALA A 446 3.19 -7.97 11.91
C ALA A 446 1.80 -7.75 12.51
N TRP A 447 0.87 -7.14 11.77
CA TRP A 447 -0.52 -6.98 12.22
C TRP A 447 -1.24 -8.32 12.40
N LEU A 448 -1.09 -9.27 11.47
CA LEU A 448 -1.63 -10.62 11.61
C LEU A 448 -1.03 -11.34 12.83
N SER A 449 0.27 -11.18 13.11
CA SER A 449 0.93 -11.72 14.31
C SER A 449 0.35 -11.13 15.60
N ILE A 450 0.09 -9.82 15.62
CA ILE A 450 -0.52 -9.14 16.77
C ILE A 450 -1.94 -9.66 16.99
N ILE A 451 -2.79 -9.67 15.97
CA ILE A 451 -4.18 -10.17 16.10
C ILE A 451 -4.18 -11.67 16.47
N ALA A 452 -3.27 -12.47 15.94
CA ALA A 452 -3.16 -13.90 16.28
C ALA A 452 -2.70 -14.08 17.74
N TYR A 453 -1.67 -13.37 18.19
CA TYR A 453 -1.19 -13.40 19.58
C TYR A 453 -2.27 -12.95 20.57
N ARG A 454 -2.99 -11.87 20.27
CA ARG A 454 -4.10 -11.34 21.09
C ARG A 454 -5.32 -12.28 21.14
N ASN A 455 -5.43 -13.23 20.22
CA ASN A 455 -6.53 -14.19 20.13
C ASN A 455 -6.13 -15.67 20.29
N LYS A 456 -4.86 -15.98 20.61
CA LYS A 456 -4.33 -17.35 20.66
C LYS A 456 -5.09 -18.29 21.60
N ASP A 457 -5.63 -17.73 22.69
CA ASP A 457 -6.37 -18.45 23.73
C ASP A 457 -7.90 -18.47 23.49
N LYS A 458 -8.38 -17.84 22.41
CA LYS A 458 -9.82 -17.70 22.07
C LYS A 458 -10.34 -18.91 21.31
N LYS A 459 -11.47 -19.46 21.74
CA LYS A 459 -12.15 -20.57 21.04
C LYS A 459 -12.93 -20.05 19.83
N ILE A 460 -13.34 -20.95 18.94
CA ILE A 460 -14.21 -20.63 17.80
C ILE A 460 -15.59 -20.21 18.34
N GLY A 461 -16.11 -19.07 17.87
CA GLY A 461 -17.37 -18.48 18.30
C GLY A 461 -17.29 -17.54 19.51
N GLU A 462 -16.12 -17.37 20.14
CA GLU A 462 -15.90 -16.33 21.16
C GLU A 462 -15.63 -14.97 20.50
N LYS A 463 -16.00 -13.84 21.14
CA LYS A 463 -15.63 -12.51 20.60
C LYS A 463 -14.10 -12.37 20.53
N LEU A 464 -13.59 -12.29 19.31
CA LEU A 464 -12.21 -11.93 19.01
C LEU A 464 -11.91 -10.48 19.43
N ILE A 465 -10.66 -10.23 19.81
CA ILE A 465 -10.09 -8.89 19.92
C ILE A 465 -9.78 -8.43 18.49
N SER A 466 -10.47 -7.38 18.05
CA SER A 466 -10.34 -6.83 16.70
C SER A 466 -9.19 -5.83 16.57
N VAL A 467 -8.91 -5.44 15.33
CA VAL A 467 -8.00 -4.34 14.97
C VAL A 467 -8.39 -3.02 15.65
N GLU A 468 -9.69 -2.74 15.76
CA GLU A 468 -10.21 -1.57 16.49
C GLU A 468 -10.02 -1.71 18.01
N ASP A 469 -10.31 -2.87 18.59
CA ASP A 469 -10.10 -3.11 20.03
C ASP A 469 -8.62 -2.86 20.43
N VAL A 470 -7.66 -3.36 19.63
CA VAL A 470 -6.21 -3.13 19.86
C VAL A 470 -5.85 -1.65 19.72
N THR A 471 -6.38 -0.96 18.71
CA THR A 471 -6.11 0.47 18.49
C THR A 471 -6.67 1.35 19.61
N ARG A 472 -7.85 1.02 20.14
CA ARG A 472 -8.48 1.73 21.26
C ARG A 472 -7.75 1.49 22.58
N GLU A 473 -7.28 0.27 22.83
CA GLU A 473 -6.42 -0.04 23.99
C GLU A 473 -5.09 0.73 23.93
N HIS A 474 -4.52 0.88 22.72
CA HIS A 474 -3.34 1.71 22.51
C HIS A 474 -3.63 3.19 22.84
N TRP A 475 -4.65 3.80 22.24
CA TRP A 475 -5.01 5.19 22.56
C TRP A 475 -5.32 5.40 24.05
N ALA A 476 -6.00 4.47 24.71
CA ALA A 476 -6.23 4.53 26.17
C ALA A 476 -4.95 4.40 27.02
N THR A 477 -3.86 3.85 26.47
CA THR A 477 -2.58 3.63 27.17
C THR A 477 -1.57 4.76 26.96
N TYR A 478 -1.59 5.38 25.77
CA TYR A 478 -0.60 6.38 25.32
C TYR A 478 -1.18 7.78 25.08
N GLY A 479 -2.51 7.90 24.91
CA GLY A 479 -3.17 9.06 24.30
C GLY A 479 -3.39 8.85 22.80
N ARG A 480 -4.17 9.74 22.16
CA ARG A 480 -4.45 9.69 20.71
C ARG A 480 -3.77 10.87 20.00
N ASN A 481 -2.96 10.56 18.99
CA ASN A 481 -2.39 11.56 18.07
C ASN A 481 -3.30 11.66 16.85
N PHE A 482 -4.26 12.58 16.88
CA PHE A 482 -5.04 12.91 15.69
C PHE A 482 -4.10 13.41 14.60
N PHE A 483 -4.17 12.86 13.39
CA PHE A 483 -3.22 13.15 12.31
C PHE A 483 -3.92 13.28 10.96
N SER A 484 -3.51 14.29 10.16
CA SER A 484 -3.97 14.46 8.78
C SER A 484 -2.86 15.07 7.91
N ARG A 485 -2.64 14.53 6.70
CA ARG A 485 -1.82 15.16 5.65
C ARG A 485 -2.70 15.73 4.54
N TYR A 486 -2.41 16.97 4.13
CA TYR A 486 -2.99 17.65 2.98
C TYR A 486 -1.90 17.87 1.93
N ASP A 487 -2.06 17.28 0.75
CA ASP A 487 -1.14 17.44 -0.39
C ASP A 487 -1.73 18.40 -1.43
N TYR A 488 -0.94 19.41 -1.82
CA TYR A 488 -1.25 20.37 -2.87
C TYR A 488 -0.25 20.14 -4.01
N GLU A 489 -0.63 19.25 -4.92
CA GLU A 489 0.19 18.73 -6.01
C GLU A 489 0.13 19.66 -7.23
N GLU A 490 1.17 19.67 -8.08
CA GLU A 490 1.27 20.49 -9.30
C GLU A 490 1.11 22.02 -9.05
N CYS A 491 1.58 22.51 -7.90
CA CYS A 491 1.67 23.95 -7.64
C CYS A 491 2.80 24.59 -8.47
N LYS A 492 2.60 25.83 -8.92
CA LYS A 492 3.66 26.60 -9.61
C LYS A 492 4.86 26.77 -8.68
N SER A 493 6.02 26.23 -9.07
CA SER A 493 7.21 26.13 -8.21
C SER A 493 7.67 27.48 -7.64
N GLN A 494 7.50 28.58 -8.37
CA GLN A 494 7.81 29.94 -7.89
C GLN A 494 6.97 30.31 -6.66
N GLY A 495 5.64 30.24 -6.75
CA GLY A 495 4.74 30.56 -5.63
C GLY A 495 4.91 29.60 -4.46
N ALA A 496 5.17 28.32 -4.74
CA ALA A 496 5.46 27.33 -3.71
C ALA A 496 6.77 27.62 -2.95
N ASN A 497 7.83 28.07 -3.64
CA ASN A 497 9.06 28.54 -3.00
C ASN A 497 8.82 29.81 -2.16
N GLN A 498 8.11 30.81 -2.71
CA GLN A 498 7.78 32.06 -2.01
C GLN A 498 6.97 31.81 -0.73
N MET A 499 6.04 30.84 -0.73
CA MET A 499 5.32 30.42 0.48
C MET A 499 6.26 29.87 1.56
N MET A 500 7.25 29.06 1.17
CA MET A 500 8.25 28.50 2.09
C MET A 500 9.27 29.54 2.56
N GLU A 501 9.52 30.60 1.78
CA GLU A 501 10.35 31.74 2.19
C GLU A 501 9.61 32.65 3.18
N HIS A 502 8.34 32.96 2.93
CA HIS A 502 7.44 33.63 3.88
C HIS A 502 7.35 32.88 5.22
N LEU A 503 7.18 31.55 5.19
CA LEU A 503 7.15 30.74 6.41
C LEU A 503 8.49 30.78 7.19
N ARG A 504 9.65 30.81 6.50
CA ARG A 504 10.97 30.98 7.15
C ARG A 504 11.15 32.35 7.77
N ASP A 505 10.75 33.40 7.07
CA ASP A 505 10.75 34.78 7.58
C ASP A 505 9.87 34.90 8.83
N LEU A 506 8.67 34.32 8.80
CA LEU A 506 7.77 34.25 9.96
C LEU A 506 8.41 33.50 11.13
N ILE A 507 9.03 32.33 10.90
CA ILE A 507 9.74 31.56 11.93
C ILE A 507 10.85 32.40 12.58
N SER A 508 11.64 33.15 11.79
CA SER A 508 12.72 34.00 12.31
C SER A 508 12.26 35.14 13.24
N LYS A 509 10.98 35.52 13.16
CA LYS A 509 10.35 36.60 13.94
C LYS A 509 9.52 36.09 15.12
N THR A 510 9.15 34.81 15.07
CA THR A 510 8.26 34.14 16.02
C THR A 510 8.99 33.80 17.32
N LYS A 511 8.27 33.73 18.45
CA LYS A 511 8.86 33.41 19.77
C LYS A 511 8.04 32.37 20.53
N PRO A 512 8.67 31.54 21.40
CA PRO A 512 7.96 30.72 22.37
C PRO A 512 6.94 31.54 23.19
N GLY A 513 5.80 30.95 23.49
CA GLY A 513 4.67 31.64 24.15
C GLY A 513 3.74 32.41 23.22
N GLN A 514 4.09 32.61 21.94
CA GLN A 514 3.20 33.21 20.95
C GLN A 514 1.98 32.31 20.69
N ARG A 515 0.79 32.91 20.57
CA ARG A 515 -0.46 32.18 20.34
C ARG A 515 -0.86 32.13 18.87
N TYR A 516 -1.34 30.97 18.45
CA TYR A 516 -1.97 30.71 17.16
C TYR A 516 -3.37 30.14 17.44
N GLY A 517 -4.35 31.03 17.52
CA GLY A 517 -5.68 30.71 18.03
C GLY A 517 -5.65 30.23 19.48
N ASN A 518 -5.99 28.95 19.70
CA ASN A 518 -5.98 28.30 21.00
C ASN A 518 -4.61 27.73 21.40
N TYR A 519 -3.71 27.53 20.43
CA TYR A 519 -2.44 26.85 20.67
C TYR A 519 -1.33 27.84 21.05
N THR A 520 -0.60 27.54 22.11
CA THR A 520 0.59 28.30 22.55
C THR A 520 1.83 27.61 21.98
N LEU A 521 2.65 28.36 21.25
CA LEU A 521 3.85 27.83 20.60
C LEU A 521 4.94 27.50 21.62
N GLN A 522 5.48 26.28 21.54
CA GLN A 522 6.70 25.88 22.23
C GLN A 522 7.94 26.32 21.45
N PHE A 523 8.01 25.97 20.16
CA PHE A 523 9.05 26.43 19.23
C PHE A 523 8.58 26.35 17.77
N ALA A 524 9.33 26.99 16.87
CA ALA A 524 9.23 26.79 15.43
C ALA A 524 10.63 26.83 14.79
N ASP A 525 10.88 25.97 13.79
CA ASP A 525 12.19 25.78 13.16
C ASP A 525 12.09 25.31 11.70
N ASP A 526 13.20 25.37 10.96
CA ASP A 526 13.39 24.64 9.70
C ASP A 526 14.26 23.42 9.98
N PHE A 527 13.64 22.24 10.00
CA PHE A 527 14.22 21.02 10.56
C PHE A 527 15.58 20.69 9.91
N SER A 528 16.55 20.40 10.77
CA SER A 528 17.88 19.96 10.39
C SER A 528 18.27 18.76 11.23
N TYR A 529 18.86 17.76 10.59
CA TYR A 529 19.27 16.50 11.18
C TYR A 529 20.77 16.31 10.99
N THR A 530 21.48 16.00 12.08
CA THR A 530 22.86 15.51 12.02
C THR A 530 22.83 14.01 12.28
N ASP A 531 23.30 13.23 11.31
CA ASP A 531 23.27 11.77 11.41
C ASP A 531 24.24 11.28 12.50
N PRO A 532 23.77 10.47 13.48
CA PRO A 532 24.59 10.04 14.61
C PRO A 532 25.49 8.83 14.28
N VAL A 533 25.66 8.48 13.00
CA VAL A 533 26.49 7.38 12.49
C VAL A 533 27.59 7.93 11.58
N ASP A 534 27.23 8.73 10.56
CA ASP A 534 28.20 9.28 9.59
C ASP A 534 28.50 10.79 9.76
N GLY A 535 27.75 11.50 10.60
CA GLY A 535 27.95 12.92 10.88
C GLY A 535 27.48 13.88 9.77
N SER A 536 26.83 13.38 8.73
CA SER A 536 26.23 14.21 7.66
C SER A 536 25.10 15.09 8.19
N VAL A 537 24.87 16.25 7.53
CA VAL A 537 23.90 17.25 8.00
C VAL A 537 22.84 17.53 6.92
N ALA A 538 21.66 16.94 7.10
CA ALA A 538 20.49 17.17 6.26
C ALA A 538 19.69 18.38 6.77
N SER A 539 19.99 19.56 6.24
CA SER A 539 19.29 20.82 6.57
C SER A 539 18.05 21.08 5.70
N LYS A 540 17.18 22.00 6.12
CA LYS A 540 16.01 22.51 5.39
C LYS A 540 14.93 21.45 5.06
N GLN A 541 14.76 20.48 5.95
CA GLN A 541 13.97 19.27 5.71
C GLN A 541 12.46 19.43 5.94
N GLY A 542 12.04 20.55 6.55
CA GLY A 542 10.65 20.94 6.71
C GLY A 542 10.43 21.94 7.83
N LEU A 543 9.51 22.88 7.62
CA LEU A 543 9.20 23.96 8.55
C LEU A 543 8.20 23.46 9.59
N ARG A 544 8.49 23.60 10.88
CA ARG A 544 7.64 23.10 11.97
C ARG A 544 7.16 24.25 12.86
N PHE A 545 5.94 24.12 13.35
CA PHE A 545 5.37 24.87 14.46
C PHE A 545 4.90 23.84 15.48
N VAL A 546 5.53 23.80 16.65
CA VAL A 546 5.26 22.83 17.72
C VAL A 546 4.70 23.56 18.92
N PHE A 547 3.60 23.04 19.47
CA PHE A 547 2.79 23.69 20.50
C PHE A 547 2.92 22.98 21.86
N THR A 548 2.69 23.71 22.95
CA THR A 548 2.97 23.23 24.33
C THR A 548 2.06 22.11 24.83
N ASP A 549 1.01 21.77 24.07
CA ASP A 549 0.09 20.65 24.27
C ASP A 549 0.53 19.37 23.53
N GLY A 550 1.60 19.42 22.74
CA GLY A 550 2.05 18.35 21.86
C GLY A 550 1.48 18.42 20.44
N SER A 551 0.61 19.38 20.13
CA SER A 551 0.12 19.61 18.77
C SER A 551 1.24 20.11 17.85
N ARG A 552 1.17 19.79 16.55
CA ARG A 552 2.16 20.18 15.54
C ARG A 552 1.52 20.57 14.21
N ILE A 553 2.09 21.58 13.56
CA ILE A 553 1.85 21.90 12.13
C ILE A 553 3.20 21.86 11.43
N ILE A 554 3.28 21.12 10.32
CA ILE A 554 4.52 20.90 9.57
C ILE A 554 4.26 21.22 8.09
N PHE A 555 5.19 21.95 7.45
CA PHE A 555 5.16 22.27 6.02
C PHE A 555 6.39 21.70 5.33
N ARG A 556 6.20 20.93 4.26
CA ARG A 556 7.29 20.44 3.40
C ARG A 556 7.01 20.74 1.94
N LEU A 557 8.05 21.07 1.20
CA LEU A 557 8.02 21.22 -0.26
C LEU A 557 8.72 20.02 -0.89
N SER A 558 8.15 19.48 -1.96
CA SER A 558 8.61 18.26 -2.61
C SER A 558 8.48 18.33 -4.13
N GLY A 559 9.31 17.57 -4.84
CA GLY A 559 9.15 17.32 -6.28
C GLY A 559 9.14 18.57 -7.17
N THR A 560 10.07 19.52 -7.01
CA THR A 560 10.15 20.78 -7.80
C THR A 560 10.58 20.57 -9.26
N GLY A 561 10.06 19.54 -9.93
CA GLY A 561 10.44 19.11 -11.28
C GLY A 561 9.48 19.59 -12.37
N SER A 562 9.44 18.86 -13.49
CA SER A 562 8.73 19.22 -14.71
C SER A 562 7.19 19.22 -14.62
N ALA A 563 6.60 18.69 -13.54
CA ALA A 563 5.16 18.73 -13.26
C ALA A 563 4.76 19.85 -12.28
N GLY A 564 5.68 20.75 -11.92
CA GLY A 564 5.47 21.67 -10.80
C GLY A 564 5.72 21.02 -9.44
N ALA A 565 5.66 21.81 -8.37
CA ALA A 565 6.02 21.39 -7.02
C ALA A 565 4.81 20.91 -6.21
N THR A 566 5.04 20.01 -5.26
CA THR A 566 4.02 19.54 -4.31
C THR A 566 4.29 20.07 -2.92
N ILE A 567 3.36 20.87 -2.40
CA ILE A 567 3.35 21.32 -0.99
C ILE A 567 2.61 20.27 -0.17
N ARG A 568 3.19 19.87 0.97
CA ARG A 568 2.59 18.94 1.92
C ARG A 568 2.46 19.62 3.28
N ILE A 569 1.23 19.69 3.79
CA ILE A 569 0.94 20.15 5.16
C ILE A 569 0.57 18.92 5.99
N TYR A 570 1.21 18.74 7.13
CA TYR A 570 0.91 17.69 8.10
C TYR A 570 0.41 18.40 9.37
N ILE A 571 -0.74 17.96 9.87
CA ILE A 571 -1.42 18.56 11.01
C ILE A 571 -1.65 17.47 12.05
N GLU A 572 -1.24 17.74 13.28
CA GLU A 572 -1.33 16.82 14.40
C GLU A 572 -1.85 17.49 15.67
N GLN A 573 -2.74 16.82 16.39
CA GLN A 573 -3.16 17.18 17.73
C GLN A 573 -3.03 15.97 18.65
N PHE A 574 -2.31 16.12 19.76
CA PHE A 574 -2.30 15.14 20.83
C PHE A 574 -3.50 15.32 21.76
N GLU A 575 -4.16 14.24 22.13
CA GLU A 575 -5.27 14.24 23.08
C GLU A 575 -5.10 13.13 24.12
N PRO A 576 -4.77 13.45 25.38
CA PRO A 576 -4.66 12.46 26.45
C PRO A 576 -6.02 12.04 27.04
N ASP A 577 -7.10 12.78 26.82
CA ASP A 577 -8.42 12.48 27.38
C ASP A 577 -9.16 11.39 26.59
N VAL A 578 -9.23 10.20 27.18
CA VAL A 578 -9.89 9.02 26.61
C VAL A 578 -11.36 9.29 26.24
N SER A 579 -12.05 10.19 26.95
CA SER A 579 -13.45 10.53 26.62
C SER A 579 -13.61 11.26 25.29
N LYS A 580 -12.52 11.79 24.71
CA LYS A 580 -12.47 12.49 23.42
C LYS A 580 -11.86 11.65 22.31
N HIS A 581 -11.33 10.45 22.59
CA HIS A 581 -10.65 9.61 21.59
C HIS A 581 -11.58 9.14 20.47
N ASP A 582 -12.91 9.16 20.66
CA ASP A 582 -13.93 8.88 19.63
C ASP A 582 -14.27 10.07 18.71
N MET A 583 -13.59 11.21 18.83
CA MET A 583 -13.83 12.34 17.93
C MET A 583 -13.41 11.99 16.48
N ASP A 584 -14.15 12.54 15.51
CA ASP A 584 -13.71 12.55 14.10
C ASP A 584 -12.43 13.38 13.97
N ALA A 585 -11.43 12.85 13.25
CA ALA A 585 -10.11 13.47 13.16
C ALA A 585 -10.12 14.83 12.42
N GLN A 586 -11.04 15.04 11.46
CA GLN A 586 -11.16 16.32 10.77
C GLN A 586 -11.90 17.36 11.64
N ILE A 587 -12.81 16.94 12.52
CA ILE A 587 -13.40 17.82 13.55
C ILE A 587 -12.33 18.24 14.57
N ALA A 588 -11.55 17.29 15.10
CA ALA A 588 -10.48 17.57 16.06
C ALA A 588 -9.43 18.54 15.48
N LEU A 589 -8.88 18.23 14.30
CA LEU A 589 -7.80 18.99 13.69
C LEU A 589 -8.23 20.32 13.05
N LYS A 590 -9.53 20.59 12.91
CA LYS A 590 -10.04 21.80 12.22
C LYS A 590 -9.36 23.10 12.69
N PRO A 591 -9.20 23.41 13.99
CA PRO A 591 -8.60 24.67 14.43
C PRO A 591 -7.11 24.80 14.07
N LEU A 592 -6.38 23.67 13.99
CA LEU A 592 -5.00 23.65 13.51
C LEU A 592 -4.92 23.77 11.99
N ILE A 593 -5.86 23.17 11.24
CA ILE A 593 -5.94 23.31 9.77
C ILE A 593 -6.22 24.77 9.40
N GLU A 594 -7.16 25.42 10.07
CA GLU A 594 -7.45 26.85 9.89
C GLU A 594 -6.23 27.72 10.24
N SER A 595 -5.53 27.39 11.34
CA SER A 595 -4.26 28.04 11.70
C SER A 595 -3.18 27.84 10.64
N ALA A 596 -2.98 26.62 10.13
CA ALA A 596 -1.97 26.28 9.14
C ALA A 596 -2.18 27.04 7.82
N LEU A 597 -3.42 27.14 7.35
CA LEU A 597 -3.79 27.89 6.15
C LEU A 597 -3.59 29.41 6.32
N SER A 598 -3.90 29.94 7.52
CA SER A 598 -3.65 31.35 7.86
C SER A 598 -2.15 31.68 7.94
N ILE A 599 -1.37 30.84 8.64
CA ILE A 599 0.08 30.97 8.84
C ILE A 599 0.83 30.94 7.50
N SER A 600 0.49 29.99 6.63
CA SER A 600 1.17 29.78 5.34
C SER A 600 0.74 30.72 4.23
N LYS A 601 -0.43 31.36 4.32
CA LYS A 601 -1.07 32.10 3.23
C LYS A 601 -1.17 31.28 1.93
N LEU A 602 -1.33 29.95 2.03
CA LEU A 602 -1.20 29.03 0.88
C LEU A 602 -2.06 29.44 -0.33
N LYS A 603 -3.29 29.91 -0.11
CA LYS A 603 -4.19 30.37 -1.18
C LYS A 603 -3.63 31.61 -1.92
N GLU A 604 -2.99 32.54 -1.22
CA GLU A 604 -2.38 33.74 -1.82
C GLU A 604 -1.19 33.38 -2.72
N PHE A 605 -0.33 32.46 -2.26
CA PHE A 605 0.88 32.06 -3.00
C PHE A 605 0.65 31.05 -4.12
N THR A 606 -0.40 30.21 -4.03
CA THR A 606 -0.60 29.08 -4.97
C THR A 606 -1.89 29.16 -5.80
N GLY A 607 -2.85 29.99 -5.40
CA GLY A 607 -4.21 30.00 -5.95
C GLY A 607 -5.06 28.77 -5.57
N ARG A 608 -4.55 27.81 -4.78
CA ARG A 608 -5.29 26.61 -4.40
C ARG A 608 -6.17 26.85 -3.18
N GLU A 609 -7.44 26.45 -3.27
CA GLU A 609 -8.41 26.55 -2.16
C GLU A 609 -8.57 25.23 -1.40
N LYS A 610 -8.42 24.10 -2.09
CA LYS A 610 -8.52 22.74 -1.55
C LYS A 610 -7.26 21.94 -1.89
N PRO A 611 -6.83 20.99 -1.03
CA PRO A 611 -5.76 20.06 -1.37
C PRO A 611 -6.20 19.10 -2.48
N THR A 612 -5.23 18.61 -3.25
CA THR A 612 -5.44 17.54 -4.25
C THR A 612 -5.78 16.22 -3.55
N VAL A 613 -5.03 15.87 -2.49
CA VAL A 613 -5.20 14.64 -1.72
C VAL A 613 -5.27 14.95 -0.22
N ARG A 614 -6.10 14.21 0.52
CA ARG A 614 -6.14 14.21 1.99
C ARG A 614 -5.93 12.78 2.49
N GLN A 615 -5.09 12.61 3.51
CA GLN A 615 -4.87 11.32 4.18
C GLN A 615 -5.05 11.51 5.69
N GLY A 616 -5.63 10.53 6.40
CA GLY A 616 -5.91 10.62 7.86
C GLY A 616 -7.39 10.68 8.28
N MET A 617 -8.36 10.26 7.45
CA MET A 617 -9.79 10.23 7.84
C MET A 617 -10.16 8.94 8.60
N VAL A 618 -10.73 9.06 9.80
CA VAL A 618 -11.15 7.91 10.62
C VAL A 618 -12.68 7.90 10.83
N THR A 619 -13.37 7.13 9.98
CA THR A 619 -14.75 6.62 10.14
C THR A 619 -15.94 7.61 10.04
N SER A 620 -17.11 7.10 9.61
CA SER A 620 -18.36 7.82 9.28
C SER A 620 -18.31 8.93 8.20
N GLY A 621 -17.12 9.44 7.86
CA GLY A 621 -16.95 10.65 7.07
C GLY A 621 -17.16 10.51 5.55
N ILE A 622 -16.86 9.36 4.94
CA ILE A 622 -16.68 9.26 3.47
C ILE A 622 -17.96 9.62 2.69
N LEU A 623 -19.12 9.03 3.04
CA LEU A 623 -20.40 9.42 2.43
C LEU A 623 -20.83 10.85 2.81
N SER A 624 -20.57 11.25 4.06
CA SER A 624 -20.93 12.57 4.62
C SER A 624 -20.23 13.70 3.85
N ALA A 625 -18.92 13.57 3.63
CA ALA A 625 -18.09 14.58 2.99
C ALA A 625 -18.49 14.77 1.53
N THR A 626 -18.69 13.70 0.76
CA THR A 626 -19.08 13.79 -0.66
C THR A 626 -20.46 14.44 -0.84
N LEU A 627 -21.43 14.14 0.04
CA LEU A 627 -22.74 14.82 0.02
C LEU A 627 -22.63 16.30 0.42
N GLN A 628 -21.92 16.61 1.50
CA GLN A 628 -21.79 17.98 1.99
C GLN A 628 -20.99 18.88 1.02
N ASP A 629 -19.94 18.35 0.40
CA ASP A 629 -19.11 19.07 -0.57
C ASP A 629 -19.74 19.13 -1.98
N ALA A 630 -20.91 18.52 -2.17
CA ALA A 630 -21.81 18.73 -3.31
C ALA A 630 -22.90 19.76 -2.98
N LEU A 631 -23.59 19.61 -1.84
CA LEU A 631 -24.68 20.49 -1.40
C LEU A 631 -24.20 21.90 -1.03
N GLY A 632 -23.00 22.03 -0.45
CA GLY A 632 -22.41 23.31 -0.03
C GLY A 632 -21.95 24.23 -1.18
N ARG A 633 -22.27 23.91 -2.44
CA ARG A 633 -21.91 24.73 -3.62
C ARG A 633 -23.00 25.67 -4.10
N ARG A 634 -24.20 25.66 -3.50
CA ARG A 634 -25.30 26.59 -3.81
C ARG A 634 -25.66 27.42 -2.57
N GLU A 635 -25.84 28.72 -2.75
CA GLU A 635 -26.29 29.62 -1.68
C GLU A 635 -27.72 29.27 -1.23
N GLY A 636 -28.02 29.47 0.07
CA GLY A 636 -29.35 29.23 0.65
C GLY A 636 -29.70 27.78 0.99
N TRP A 637 -28.87 26.79 0.60
CA TRP A 637 -29.11 25.38 0.94
C TRP A 637 -28.55 25.02 2.32
N SER A 638 -29.25 24.13 3.06
CA SER A 638 -28.76 23.63 4.35
C SER A 638 -29.03 22.13 4.53
N SER A 639 -28.18 21.47 5.33
CA SER A 639 -28.34 20.06 5.70
C SER A 639 -28.01 19.84 7.18
N LYS A 640 -28.68 18.86 7.81
CA LYS A 640 -28.35 18.37 9.15
C LYS A 640 -28.09 16.87 9.12
N LYS A 641 -26.96 16.45 9.71
CA LYS A 641 -26.61 15.07 10.03
C LYS A 641 -27.19 14.73 11.41
N PHE A 642 -27.98 13.67 11.50
CA PHE A 642 -28.43 13.13 12.79
C PHE A 642 -27.57 11.93 13.21
N THR A 643 -27.65 11.53 14.49
CA THR A 643 -26.75 10.57 15.14
C THR A 643 -26.72 9.16 14.55
N ASN A 644 -27.70 8.80 13.70
CA ASN A 644 -27.78 7.49 13.04
C ASN A 644 -27.46 7.55 11.53
N GLY A 645 -26.67 8.53 11.08
CA GLY A 645 -26.17 8.61 9.69
C GLY A 645 -27.15 9.09 8.62
N GLN A 646 -28.39 9.42 9.01
CA GLN A 646 -29.38 10.03 8.12
C GLN A 646 -29.14 11.54 7.93
N PHE A 647 -29.44 12.02 6.72
CA PHE A 647 -29.35 13.42 6.33
C PHE A 647 -30.73 13.94 5.90
N ILE A 648 -31.04 15.17 6.31
CA ILE A 648 -32.18 15.94 5.78
C ILE A 648 -31.60 17.18 5.09
N VAL A 649 -32.13 17.50 3.91
CA VAL A 649 -31.72 18.63 3.06
C VAL A 649 -32.91 19.57 2.89
N ALA A 650 -32.70 20.87 3.09
CA ALA A 650 -33.71 21.91 2.87
C ALA A 650 -33.41 22.70 1.60
N CYS A 651 -34.41 22.81 0.71
CA CYS A 651 -34.37 23.57 -0.55
C CYS A 651 -35.09 24.92 -0.39
N PRO A 652 -34.54 26.03 -0.92
CA PRO A 652 -35.10 27.37 -0.72
C PRO A 652 -36.17 27.84 -1.73
N SER A 653 -36.47 27.10 -2.81
CA SER A 653 -37.37 27.57 -3.89
C SER A 653 -38.24 26.45 -4.49
N PRO A 654 -39.47 26.70 -4.99
CA PRO A 654 -40.38 25.63 -5.45
C PRO A 654 -40.06 25.03 -6.83
N GLU A 655 -39.28 25.71 -7.68
CA GLU A 655 -39.23 25.41 -9.13
C GLU A 655 -37.82 25.04 -9.67
N GLU A 656 -36.78 24.94 -8.84
CA GLU A 656 -35.47 24.47 -9.32
C GLU A 656 -35.49 22.96 -9.61
N THR A 657 -35.36 22.59 -10.89
CA THR A 657 -34.94 21.23 -11.27
C THR A 657 -33.43 21.11 -11.12
N ILE A 658 -32.95 20.13 -10.36
CA ILE A 658 -31.51 19.89 -10.19
C ILE A 658 -31.01 18.98 -11.31
N GLU A 659 -30.30 19.55 -12.29
CA GLU A 659 -29.30 18.80 -13.04
C GLU A 659 -27.94 18.90 -12.32
N LEU A 660 -27.27 17.76 -12.16
CA LEU A 660 -25.91 17.67 -11.64
C LEU A 660 -24.94 17.70 -12.82
N GLU A 661 -24.41 18.89 -13.15
CA GLU A 661 -23.34 18.99 -14.14
C GLU A 661 -22.09 18.19 -13.74
N ARG A 662 -21.34 17.76 -14.76
CA ARG A 662 -20.22 16.81 -14.65
C ARG A 662 -19.11 17.28 -13.70
N VAL A 663 -19.14 16.78 -12.47
CA VAL A 663 -17.91 16.55 -11.70
C VAL A 663 -17.23 15.30 -12.26
N GLY A 664 -15.90 15.32 -12.37
CA GLY A 664 -15.14 14.43 -13.27
C GLY A 664 -15.24 12.93 -13.00
N VAL A 665 -15.15 12.16 -14.08
CA VAL A 665 -14.92 10.69 -14.13
C VAL A 665 -15.92 9.86 -13.31
N ILE A 666 -17.21 10.13 -13.48
CA ILE A 666 -18.31 9.25 -13.06
C ILE A 666 -19.18 8.94 -14.27
N HIS A 667 -19.63 7.67 -14.40
CA HIS A 667 -20.73 7.27 -15.27
C HIS A 667 -21.82 6.61 -14.42
N LEU A 668 -22.66 7.47 -13.84
CA LEU A 668 -23.98 7.11 -13.35
C LEU A 668 -25.01 7.61 -14.38
N PRO A 669 -26.17 6.94 -14.52
CA PRO A 669 -27.26 7.48 -15.34
C PRO A 669 -27.77 8.80 -14.74
N ASN A 670 -28.28 9.70 -15.59
CA ASN A 670 -28.83 10.98 -15.15
C ASN A 670 -30.05 10.75 -14.23
N PHE A 671 -29.98 11.21 -12.99
CA PHE A 671 -31.12 11.28 -12.07
C PHE A 671 -31.58 12.72 -11.92
N SER A 672 -32.86 12.98 -12.15
CA SER A 672 -33.50 14.25 -11.82
C SER A 672 -34.31 14.13 -10.53
N ILE A 673 -34.32 15.20 -9.75
CA ILE A 673 -35.13 15.35 -8.53
C ILE A 673 -36.20 16.40 -8.81
N SER A 674 -37.47 16.08 -8.57
CA SER A 674 -38.59 17.00 -8.73
C SER A 674 -39.50 16.99 -7.50
N CYS A 675 -39.68 18.14 -6.86
CA CYS A 675 -40.74 18.33 -5.88
C CYS A 675 -42.10 18.40 -6.58
N LYS A 676 -43.14 17.81 -5.98
CA LYS A 676 -44.53 17.97 -6.43
C LYS A 676 -45.44 18.35 -5.25
N PRO A 677 -46.44 19.22 -5.46
CA PRO A 677 -47.52 19.39 -4.50
C PRO A 677 -48.33 18.10 -4.36
N TRP A 678 -48.78 17.81 -3.15
CA TRP A 678 -49.85 16.85 -2.90
C TRP A 678 -50.88 17.48 -1.96
N THR A 679 -52.10 17.66 -2.46
CA THR A 679 -53.27 18.04 -1.67
C THR A 679 -53.98 16.76 -1.23
N PRO A 680 -54.18 16.54 0.08
CA PRO A 680 -55.07 15.47 0.54
C PRO A 680 -56.53 15.84 0.21
N ASP A 681 -57.33 14.88 -0.22
CA ASP A 681 -58.78 14.99 -0.09
C ASP A 681 -59.14 14.91 1.40
N LEU A 682 -59.68 16.01 1.93
CA LEU A 682 -60.02 16.18 3.35
C LEU A 682 -61.51 15.97 3.58
N ASP A 683 -61.89 14.75 3.98
CA ASP A 683 -63.19 14.53 4.61
C ASP A 683 -63.21 15.10 6.05
N ALA A 684 -64.34 15.68 6.45
CA ALA A 684 -64.37 16.69 7.49
C ALA A 684 -64.06 16.18 8.92
N THR A 685 -62.93 16.60 9.50
CA THR A 685 -62.86 17.46 10.72
C THR A 685 -61.43 17.68 11.24
N GLY A 686 -61.10 18.93 11.60
CA GLY A 686 -59.88 19.27 12.36
C GLY A 686 -58.77 19.95 11.54
N THR A 687 -58.31 21.11 12.00
CA THR A 687 -57.22 21.90 11.39
C THR A 687 -55.84 21.39 11.81
N ALA A 688 -54.91 21.34 10.87
CA ALA A 688 -53.47 21.26 11.14
C ALA A 688 -52.71 22.13 10.13
N ASP A 689 -51.99 23.15 10.62
CA ASP A 689 -51.10 23.96 9.80
C ASP A 689 -49.81 23.19 9.51
N GLY A 690 -49.54 22.91 8.23
CA GLY A 690 -48.27 22.31 7.81
C GLY A 690 -48.31 21.62 6.45
N GLU A 691 -47.68 22.23 5.44
CA GLU A 691 -47.40 21.54 4.18
C GLU A 691 -46.32 20.46 4.37
N CYS A 692 -46.72 19.19 4.43
CA CYS A 692 -45.77 18.09 4.27
C CYS A 692 -45.34 17.98 2.80
N ARG A 693 -44.09 18.35 2.51
CA ARG A 693 -43.46 18.23 1.18
C ARG A 693 -42.53 17.02 1.13
N TRP A 694 -42.60 16.26 0.03
CA TRP A 694 -41.83 15.02 -0.16
C TRP A 694 -40.80 15.16 -1.29
N VAL A 695 -39.72 14.36 -1.21
CA VAL A 695 -38.69 14.24 -2.25
C VAL A 695 -38.76 12.85 -2.86
N GLU A 696 -39.14 12.76 -4.15
CA GLU A 696 -39.11 11.51 -4.91
C GLU A 696 -37.70 11.29 -5.49
N ILE A 697 -37.09 10.13 -5.22
CA ILE A 697 -35.84 9.69 -5.86
C ILE A 697 -36.17 8.47 -6.73
N LYS A 698 -36.11 8.62 -8.05
CA LYS A 698 -36.34 7.51 -8.99
C LYS A 698 -35.26 6.45 -8.84
N GLY A 699 -35.61 5.36 -8.16
CA GLY A 699 -34.77 4.16 -8.01
C GLY A 699 -34.64 3.61 -6.59
N MET A 700 -35.12 4.31 -5.56
CA MET A 700 -35.04 3.84 -4.17
C MET A 700 -36.35 4.08 -3.39
N PRO A 701 -36.88 3.08 -2.66
CA PRO A 701 -38.03 3.29 -1.78
C PRO A 701 -37.60 4.04 -0.50
N LEU A 702 -38.22 5.19 -0.25
CA LEU A 702 -38.03 5.99 0.96
C LEU A 702 -39.21 5.79 1.92
N PHE A 703 -38.93 5.37 3.15
CA PHE A 703 -39.90 5.36 4.25
C PHE A 703 -39.78 6.65 5.07
N CYS A 704 -40.92 7.22 5.45
CA CYS A 704 -40.98 8.29 6.46
C CYS A 704 -41.32 7.71 7.83
N TRP A 705 -40.86 8.39 8.88
CA TRP A 705 -41.22 8.09 10.26
C TRP A 705 -41.61 9.39 10.98
N HIS A 706 -42.90 9.54 11.28
CA HIS A 706 -43.43 10.64 12.09
C HIS A 706 -43.94 10.11 13.43
N ARG A 707 -43.81 10.90 14.50
CA ARG A 707 -43.77 10.38 15.88
C ARG A 707 -45.13 10.07 16.53
N ASP A 708 -46.24 10.37 15.85
CA ASP A 708 -47.59 10.41 16.43
C ASP A 708 -48.59 9.44 15.77
N MET A 709 -48.12 8.44 15.01
CA MET A 709 -48.99 7.54 14.23
C MET A 709 -49.08 6.08 14.72
N GLU A 710 -48.73 5.83 15.99
CA GLU A 710 -48.61 4.48 16.59
C GLU A 710 -49.94 3.74 16.81
N ALA A 711 -51.08 4.23 16.29
CA ALA A 711 -52.42 3.79 16.71
C ALA A 711 -53.44 3.43 15.59
N ARG A 712 -53.17 3.63 14.29
CA ARG A 712 -54.25 3.55 13.26
C ARG A 712 -54.00 2.81 11.94
N LEU A 713 -52.84 2.18 11.71
CA LEU A 713 -52.56 1.42 10.47
C LEU A 713 -52.65 -0.11 10.65
N LEU A 714 -53.86 -0.60 10.98
CA LEU A 714 -54.19 -2.03 11.03
C LEU A 714 -55.49 -2.37 10.25
N LYS A 715 -55.60 -1.84 9.03
CA LYS A 715 -56.54 -2.31 7.99
C LYS A 715 -56.09 -1.82 6.60
N SER A 716 -56.63 -2.47 5.56
CA SER A 716 -56.48 -2.13 4.13
C SER A 716 -55.05 -1.88 3.61
N VAL A 717 -54.29 -2.97 3.44
CA VAL A 717 -53.46 -3.14 2.24
C VAL A 717 -53.85 -4.48 1.62
N GLY A 718 -54.73 -4.41 0.63
CA GLY A 718 -55.17 -5.51 -0.21
C GLY A 718 -55.48 -4.95 -1.59
N ASP A 719 -55.20 -5.75 -2.62
CA ASP A 719 -55.28 -5.43 -4.04
C ASP A 719 -54.25 -4.39 -4.57
N LEU A 720 -53.99 -4.50 -5.88
CA LEU A 720 -52.82 -4.00 -6.64
C LEU A 720 -51.48 -4.67 -6.18
N ILE A 721 -50.60 -5.16 -7.07
CA ILE A 721 -50.41 -4.99 -8.52
C ILE A 721 -50.20 -6.37 -9.20
N ARG A 722 -50.65 -6.52 -10.46
CA ARG A 722 -50.25 -7.66 -11.35
C ARG A 722 -48.92 -7.38 -12.04
N ILE A 723 -48.09 -8.40 -12.22
CA ILE A 723 -46.78 -8.30 -12.88
C ILE A 723 -46.82 -9.07 -14.20
N ASP A 724 -46.46 -8.42 -15.31
CA ASP A 724 -46.21 -9.05 -16.61
C ASP A 724 -44.79 -8.67 -17.12
N GLU A 725 -44.04 -9.70 -17.51
CA GLU A 725 -42.82 -9.76 -18.35
C GLU A 725 -41.84 -8.55 -18.44
N TRP A 726 -40.76 -8.57 -17.64
CA TRP A 726 -39.38 -8.23 -18.08
C TRP A 726 -38.36 -9.11 -17.33
N GLY A 727 -37.26 -9.50 -17.99
CA GLY A 727 -36.40 -10.61 -17.55
C GLY A 727 -35.29 -10.29 -16.54
N THR A 728 -35.15 -11.15 -15.52
CA THR A 728 -33.88 -11.62 -14.92
C THR A 728 -32.79 -10.63 -14.48
N THR A 729 -33.12 -9.45 -13.92
CA THR A 729 -32.11 -8.61 -13.20
C THR A 729 -32.59 -7.99 -11.88
N PHE A 730 -33.59 -8.54 -11.19
CA PHE A 730 -34.18 -7.89 -9.99
C PHE A 730 -34.58 -8.83 -8.81
N ALA A 731 -33.88 -9.95 -8.62
CA ALA A 731 -34.31 -11.02 -7.70
C ALA A 731 -33.81 -10.95 -6.23
N ASN A 732 -32.88 -10.05 -5.88
CA ASN A 732 -32.21 -10.06 -4.55
C ASN A 732 -32.54 -8.88 -3.62
N VAL A 733 -33.33 -7.88 -4.05
CA VAL A 733 -33.63 -6.69 -3.23
C VAL A 733 -34.81 -6.91 -2.26
N VAL A 734 -35.73 -7.84 -2.55
CA VAL A 734 -36.92 -8.09 -1.72
C VAL A 734 -36.85 -9.46 -1.02
N ARG A 735 -35.87 -9.60 -0.12
CA ARG A 735 -35.86 -10.69 0.88
C ARG A 735 -35.42 -10.29 2.29
N VAL A 736 -35.24 -8.99 2.54
CA VAL A 736 -34.93 -8.41 3.88
C VAL A 736 -36.04 -7.45 4.30
N ALA A 737 -37.24 -8.01 4.44
CA ALA A 737 -38.34 -7.46 5.22
C ALA A 737 -39.06 -8.64 5.90
N LEU A 738 -39.56 -8.45 7.12
CA LEU A 738 -40.29 -9.46 7.92
C LEU A 738 -39.49 -10.69 8.45
N ARG A 739 -38.25 -10.46 8.89
CA ARG A 739 -37.70 -11.00 10.16
C ARG A 739 -36.85 -9.86 10.76
N ILE A 740 -36.90 -9.47 12.03
CA ILE A 740 -37.30 -10.17 13.28
C ILE A 740 -38.11 -9.21 14.19
N ARG A 741 -39.18 -9.70 14.85
CA ARG A 741 -39.52 -9.42 16.27
C ARG A 741 -40.85 -10.07 16.70
N HIS A 742 -40.78 -11.26 17.26
CA HIS A 742 -41.15 -11.59 18.66
C HIS A 742 -41.07 -13.11 18.86
N GLY A 743 -40.77 -13.56 20.08
CA GLY A 743 -40.46 -14.96 20.36
C GLY A 743 -41.60 -15.70 21.07
N GLU A 744 -42.41 -16.43 20.31
CA GLU A 744 -43.24 -17.54 20.81
C GLU A 744 -43.09 -18.77 19.90
N LYS A 745 -43.62 -19.93 20.32
CA LYS A 745 -43.30 -21.25 19.71
C LYS A 745 -44.32 -21.66 18.63
N LEU A 746 -43.78 -22.22 17.53
CA LEU A 746 -44.22 -23.38 16.72
C LEU A 746 -45.68 -23.91 16.88
N PRO A 747 -46.37 -24.37 15.80
CA PRO A 747 -45.77 -25.41 14.93
C PRO A 747 -46.27 -25.56 13.46
N THR A 748 -45.70 -26.58 12.79
CA THR A 748 -46.28 -27.39 11.69
C THR A 748 -46.21 -26.90 10.23
N ILE A 749 -46.05 -27.89 9.33
CA ILE A 749 -45.94 -27.80 7.86
C ILE A 749 -47.31 -28.03 7.22
N ILE A 750 -47.66 -27.28 6.17
CA ILE A 750 -48.63 -27.73 5.14
C ILE A 750 -48.04 -27.47 3.75
N ASN A 751 -48.22 -28.44 2.86
CA ASN A 751 -47.76 -28.42 1.48
C ASN A 751 -49.00 -28.36 0.57
N ILE A 752 -49.06 -27.44 -0.40
CA ILE A 752 -50.14 -27.41 -1.41
C ILE A 752 -49.52 -27.27 -2.80
N ASN A 753 -49.95 -28.15 -3.70
CA ASN A 753 -49.50 -28.26 -5.08
C ASN A 753 -50.72 -28.63 -5.93
N THR A 754 -51.15 -27.76 -6.85
CA THR A 754 -52.33 -27.99 -7.71
C THR A 754 -52.13 -27.44 -9.12
N SER A 755 -52.21 -28.34 -10.10
CA SER A 755 -52.15 -28.07 -11.54
C SER A 755 -53.53 -28.13 -12.20
N THR A 756 -53.78 -27.27 -13.18
CA THR A 756 -54.74 -27.45 -14.31
C THR A 756 -54.25 -26.54 -15.45
N LYS A 757 -54.02 -27.00 -16.69
CA LYS A 757 -55.00 -27.40 -17.75
C LYS A 757 -55.79 -26.20 -18.31
N ASP A 758 -56.05 -26.07 -19.61
CA ASP A 758 -55.97 -27.03 -20.75
C ASP A 758 -55.28 -26.45 -22.02
N ASN A 759 -55.46 -27.10 -23.19
CA ASN A 759 -54.62 -26.99 -24.41
C ASN A 759 -55.35 -26.28 -25.61
N PRO A 760 -55.04 -26.46 -26.92
CA PRO A 760 -54.61 -25.34 -27.78
C PRO A 760 -55.58 -24.92 -28.91
N GLY A 761 -55.26 -23.81 -29.60
CA GLY A 761 -55.96 -23.32 -30.81
C GLY A 761 -55.02 -22.68 -31.84
N SER A 762 -55.42 -22.61 -33.11
CA SER A 762 -54.57 -22.30 -34.28
C SER A 762 -55.06 -21.12 -35.14
N LEU A 763 -54.31 -20.81 -36.23
CA LEU A 763 -54.53 -19.77 -37.28
C LEU A 763 -53.99 -18.35 -36.91
N GLY A 764 -53.40 -17.57 -37.83
CA GLY A 764 -52.84 -17.88 -39.16
C GLY A 764 -52.77 -16.70 -40.15
N THR A 765 -51.61 -16.51 -40.84
CA THR A 765 -51.40 -15.74 -42.11
C THR A 765 -51.71 -14.20 -42.10
N THR A 766 -51.20 -13.30 -42.98
CA THR A 766 -50.58 -13.40 -44.34
C THR A 766 -49.77 -12.14 -44.75
N THR A 767 -48.80 -12.24 -45.70
CA THR A 767 -48.26 -11.20 -46.66
C THR A 767 -47.66 -9.86 -46.16
N MET A 768 -46.40 -9.46 -46.49
CA MET A 768 -45.80 -8.96 -47.77
C MET A 768 -46.06 -7.45 -48.08
N SER A 769 -45.19 -6.64 -48.73
CA SER A 769 -44.07 -6.93 -49.65
C SER A 769 -43.04 -5.75 -49.85
N ARG A 770 -41.82 -6.07 -50.36
CA ARG A 770 -40.89 -5.24 -51.21
C ARG A 770 -40.25 -3.99 -50.56
N LEU A 771 -39.01 -3.54 -50.85
CA LEU A 771 -37.86 -3.91 -51.73
C LEU A 771 -36.55 -3.41 -50.99
N ASN A 772 -35.29 -3.37 -51.47
CA ASN A 772 -34.63 -3.41 -52.80
C ASN A 772 -33.16 -3.96 -52.73
N ARG A 773 -32.42 -3.80 -53.83
CA ARG A 773 -30.97 -4.00 -54.11
C ARG A 773 -30.01 -3.09 -53.30
N CYS A 774 -28.70 -3.32 -53.17
CA CYS A 774 -27.73 -4.33 -53.70
C CYS A 774 -26.45 -4.38 -52.79
N LEU A 775 -25.25 -4.94 -53.06
CA LEU A 775 -24.56 -5.62 -54.20
C LEU A 775 -23.39 -6.49 -53.63
N ASN A 776 -22.94 -7.54 -54.34
CA ASN A 776 -21.61 -8.24 -54.37
C ASN A 776 -20.69 -8.44 -53.12
N SER A 777 -19.79 -9.44 -53.02
CA SER A 777 -19.68 -10.87 -53.45
C SER A 777 -18.18 -11.30 -53.36
N GLY A 778 -17.85 -12.49 -52.84
CA GLY A 778 -16.46 -12.98 -52.88
C GLY A 778 -16.22 -14.37 -52.28
N GLU A 779 -16.23 -15.42 -53.11
CA GLU A 779 -15.93 -16.81 -52.74
C GLU A 779 -14.61 -17.33 -53.35
N ARG A 780 -13.94 -18.26 -52.63
CA ARG A 780 -13.25 -19.51 -53.09
C ARG A 780 -12.60 -20.18 -51.85
N ALA A 781 -12.77 -21.47 -51.52
CA ALA A 781 -12.52 -22.73 -52.25
C ALA A 781 -10.99 -22.97 -52.46
N VAL A 782 -10.35 -24.15 -52.29
CA VAL A 782 -10.69 -25.61 -52.28
C VAL A 782 -9.73 -26.32 -51.26
N GLY A 783 -9.87 -27.52 -50.67
CA GLY A 783 -10.80 -28.68 -50.80
C GLY A 783 -10.46 -29.86 -49.84
N ARG A 784 -10.20 -31.08 -50.36
CA ARG A 784 -9.85 -32.32 -49.60
C ARG A 784 -9.00 -33.31 -50.45
N GLY A 785 -8.28 -34.25 -49.79
CA GLY A 785 -7.73 -35.50 -50.36
C GLY A 785 -6.44 -35.96 -49.64
N SER A 786 -6.35 -37.12 -48.95
CA SER A 786 -6.23 -38.53 -49.43
C SER A 786 -4.86 -38.85 -50.06
N SER A 787 -4.13 -39.95 -49.77
CA SER A 787 -4.35 -41.16 -48.92
C SER A 787 -3.01 -41.95 -48.82
N THR A 788 -2.77 -42.87 -47.88
CA THR A 788 -3.11 -44.32 -47.96
C THR A 788 -2.47 -45.12 -46.79
N ASN A 789 -3.07 -46.28 -46.45
CA ASN A 789 -2.47 -47.57 -45.98
C ASN A 789 -1.44 -47.62 -44.80
N SER A 790 -1.42 -48.65 -43.93
CA SER A 790 -2.24 -49.88 -43.83
C SER A 790 -2.21 -50.51 -42.43
N GLN A 791 -3.38 -51.01 -41.98
CA GLN A 791 -3.73 -52.25 -41.24
C GLN A 791 -2.76 -52.96 -40.24
N PRO A 792 -3.28 -53.72 -39.24
CA PRO A 792 -2.63 -53.86 -37.93
C PRO A 792 -2.05 -55.25 -37.59
N GLY A 793 -1.28 -55.30 -36.50
CA GLY A 793 -1.00 -56.51 -35.71
C GLY A 793 -1.66 -56.43 -34.34
N ASN A 794 -2.13 -57.56 -33.81
CA ASN A 794 -2.86 -57.66 -32.55
C ASN A 794 -2.28 -58.81 -31.69
N SER A 795 -2.78 -58.97 -30.46
CA SER A 795 -2.52 -60.07 -29.48
C SER A 795 -1.24 -60.01 -28.61
N GLU A 796 -1.48 -60.16 -27.30
CA GLU A 796 -0.78 -61.01 -26.31
C GLU A 796 0.72 -60.77 -25.97
N ALA A 797 1.21 -61.03 -24.74
CA ALA A 797 0.58 -61.23 -23.42
C ALA A 797 1.67 -61.19 -22.31
N ALA A 798 1.30 -61.55 -21.07
CA ALA A 798 2.18 -61.97 -19.97
C ALA A 798 3.08 -60.90 -19.29
N CYS A 799 2.54 -60.38 -18.19
CA CYS A 799 3.18 -60.24 -16.87
C CYS A 799 4.71 -60.31 -16.73
N ASN A 800 5.27 -59.36 -15.97
CA ASN A 800 6.12 -59.76 -14.85
C ASN A 800 5.94 -58.84 -13.63
N MET A 801 6.22 -59.34 -12.42
CA MET A 801 6.06 -58.59 -11.17
C MET A 801 7.29 -57.72 -10.86
N GLY A 802 7.07 -56.52 -10.34
CA GLY A 802 8.14 -55.62 -9.87
C GLY A 802 7.70 -54.80 -8.66
N ARG A 803 8.43 -54.95 -7.55
CA ARG A 803 8.23 -54.26 -6.26
C ARG A 803 8.17 -52.73 -6.44
N GLN A 804 7.22 -52.04 -5.82
CA GLN A 804 7.28 -51.56 -4.42
C GLN A 804 8.47 -50.59 -4.20
N GLY A 805 8.13 -49.33 -3.91
CA GLY A 805 9.02 -48.17 -3.77
C GLY A 805 8.17 -46.91 -3.66
#